data_AF-A0A4R1M0N6-F1
#
_entry.id   AF-A0A4R1M0N6-F1
#
_cell.length_a   1.000
_cell.length_b   1.000
_cell.length_c   1.000
_cell.angle_alpha   90.00
_cell.angle_beta   90.00
_cell.angle_gamma   90.00
#
_symmetry.space_group_name_H-M   'P 1'
#
loop_
_entity.id
_entity.type
_entity.pdbx_description
1 polymer ?
#
loop_
_entity_poly.entity_id
_entity_poly.type
_entity_poly.pdbx_seq_one_letter_code
_entity_poly.pdbx_strand_id
1 'polypeptide(L)'
;MKHNYLLIVTILAFGLITSCKKDPAPKPDPEPDPGTTIVDDRPPEKVVEALTTELAKVEDVSEFAEALKNVVLTQEEVSQGLTIFAPLNSQRSAPQAIASRFSNRTMVASASQERFSNRLSAEVSEPVELTDAELRDHIVKGVYKLADLADGTVLITLSGKSLKIKKEGDQTWINGVKMNEGTVSADGKQTIFVVNEPLTGTEVTDEPAAPSGIEVTVWDATEWSPENSMGKVASGAQVAIYRTQLDYANDNPLFEEESDAQGKVTFNNVEPGIYYIVATKGDMSNIFYKNKNPGDELFTGMVSVGIFQTQGQMDAAAANQSKKLGNFEWMDMNGDGVINNDDRVTLPAESVDIEEGNIVPISILIGYSDNDAMGPLRRESQVLDFLTGGYINITDWLSKEIPLLDGVLSDDSDAPQDGYSTYLGMPAIDNFTFLATNVAINQLWNVSYGNISNLNKLIRDVPNVNMANKNQVLAQARALRAAIYIQLMTYYGNVPIQNDVVMEAGIVNSSKQEVYEYIKQELTEIQNDMPGANTGNLGQLNNLFTSALLSKAALANKDYTLAAAAAAEVINSNKYVLESSNTAFTQTSKETIWGYPSQFTNEFRAYFFGRTFSPVIRLSEIYLIAAEANIQTGNVQKAIGYLNPILQSNSLPSLLGTESTGALNNALRNVWKTSMPREGLRFANLVRWGIASEVLGNKGFNASKHNLLPIPQVTIDRFSGITQNPGY
;
A
#
# COMPACT_ATOMS: atom_id res chain seq x y z
N MET A 1 26.73 -20.51 31.08
CA MET A 1 28.03 -19.98 30.62
C MET A 1 27.79 -18.48 30.44
N LYS A 2 28.12 -17.53 31.34
CA LYS A 2 29.43 -17.16 31.96
C LYS A 2 30.51 -17.16 30.86
N HIS A 3 31.08 -16.05 30.38
CA HIS A 3 31.73 -14.85 30.95
C HIS A 3 32.11 -13.94 29.74
N ASN A 4 32.47 -12.64 29.76
CA ASN A 4 32.75 -11.64 30.80
C ASN A 4 32.81 -10.24 30.16
N TYR A 5 32.40 -9.24 30.94
CA TYR A 5 32.80 -7.82 30.87
C TYR A 5 34.20 -7.63 31.52
N LEU A 6 34.96 -6.60 31.10
CA LEU A 6 35.77 -5.65 31.92
C LEU A 6 36.64 -4.79 30.97
N LEU A 7 36.46 -3.47 30.86
CA LEU A 7 36.89 -2.34 31.73
C LEU A 7 38.13 -1.61 31.18
N ILE A 8 38.02 -0.34 30.75
CA ILE A 8 38.23 0.94 31.50
C ILE A 8 39.74 1.30 31.68
N VAL A 9 40.15 2.49 31.23
CA VAL A 9 40.67 3.64 32.04
C VAL A 9 41.64 4.52 31.23
N THR A 10 41.20 5.78 31.10
CA THR A 10 41.84 7.06 30.76
C THR A 10 43.04 7.44 31.63
N ILE A 11 44.09 8.08 31.07
CA ILE A 11 44.93 9.05 31.81
C ILE A 11 45.30 10.26 30.92
N LEU A 12 44.97 11.44 31.46
CA LEU A 12 45.34 12.81 31.09
C LEU A 12 46.73 13.18 31.64
N ALA A 13 47.45 14.12 30.99
CA ALA A 13 47.87 15.43 31.58
C ALA A 13 49.22 16.02 31.08
N PHE A 14 49.13 17.28 30.62
CA PHE A 14 49.98 18.46 30.85
C PHE A 14 51.44 18.58 30.33
N GLY A 15 51.62 19.43 29.31
CA GLY A 15 51.98 20.85 29.46
C GLY A 15 53.46 21.25 29.55
N LEU A 16 53.94 22.11 28.62
CA LEU A 16 54.90 23.19 28.89
C LEU A 16 54.95 24.20 27.74
N ILE A 17 54.70 25.48 28.08
CA ILE A 17 54.89 26.67 27.24
C ILE A 17 56.25 27.27 27.61
N THR A 18 57.09 27.63 26.62
CA THR A 18 57.97 28.81 26.74
C THR A 18 58.38 29.39 25.38
N SER A 19 58.05 30.68 25.23
CA SER A 19 58.85 31.79 24.66
C SER A 19 59.08 31.92 23.14
N CYS A 20 58.63 33.06 22.62
CA CYS A 20 58.89 33.61 21.30
C CYS A 20 60.33 34.11 21.13
N LYS A 21 60.91 33.88 19.95
CA LYS A 21 61.73 34.88 19.24
C LYS A 21 61.47 34.75 17.74
N LYS A 22 61.26 35.91 17.11
CA LYS A 22 60.97 36.13 15.69
C LYS A 22 62.30 36.42 15.00
N ASP A 23 62.61 35.70 13.93
CA ASP A 23 63.71 35.96 13.00
C ASP A 23 63.23 35.70 11.55
N PRO A 24 63.90 36.30 10.54
CA PRO A 24 63.26 36.93 9.39
C PRO A 24 62.90 35.97 8.25
N ALA A 25 62.05 36.46 7.34
CA ALA A 25 61.58 35.77 6.15
C ALA A 25 62.73 35.12 5.33
N PRO A 26 62.66 33.82 5.01
CA PRO A 26 63.55 33.21 4.04
C PRO A 26 63.19 33.69 2.63
N LYS A 27 64.22 33.85 1.80
CA LYS A 27 64.15 34.13 0.37
C LYS A 27 63.31 33.06 -0.36
N PRO A 28 62.76 33.35 -1.55
CA PRO A 28 62.04 32.35 -2.34
C PRO A 28 62.98 31.17 -2.61
N ASP A 29 62.49 29.98 -2.26
CA ASP A 29 63.15 28.71 -2.57
C ASP A 29 63.20 28.51 -4.10
N PRO A 30 64.24 27.84 -4.62
CA PRO A 30 64.35 27.56 -6.05
C PRO A 30 63.26 26.55 -6.49
N GLU A 31 62.92 26.61 -7.78
CA GLU A 31 61.97 25.69 -8.45
C GLU A 31 62.19 24.22 -8.05
N PRO A 32 61.12 23.43 -7.85
CA PRO A 32 61.23 22.02 -7.49
C PRO A 32 61.73 21.20 -8.69
N ASP A 33 62.77 20.40 -8.45
CA ASP A 33 63.30 19.41 -9.39
C ASP A 33 62.40 18.15 -9.38
N PRO A 34 61.71 17.79 -10.47
CA PRO A 34 60.86 16.61 -10.51
C PRO A 34 61.70 15.37 -10.89
N GLY A 35 61.60 14.32 -10.08
CA GLY A 35 62.14 13.01 -10.39
C GLY A 35 63.41 12.66 -9.62
N THR A 36 63.28 11.74 -8.65
CA THR A 36 64.41 10.86 -8.33
C THR A 36 64.90 10.26 -9.64
N THR A 37 66.20 10.39 -9.94
CA THR A 37 66.81 9.83 -11.15
C THR A 37 66.82 8.30 -11.03
N ILE A 38 65.68 7.69 -11.37
CA ILE A 38 65.51 6.24 -11.40
C ILE A 38 65.88 5.83 -12.82
N VAL A 39 67.02 5.14 -12.94
CA VAL A 39 67.44 4.57 -14.21
C VAL A 39 66.79 3.20 -14.36
N ASP A 40 65.84 3.06 -15.28
CA ASP A 40 65.31 1.76 -15.66
C ASP A 40 66.06 1.21 -16.88
N ASP A 41 66.83 0.15 -16.64
CA ASP A 41 67.66 -0.54 -17.61
C ASP A 41 66.98 -1.79 -18.21
N ARG A 42 65.75 -2.10 -17.80
CA ARG A 42 64.97 -3.19 -18.36
C ARG A 42 64.73 -2.96 -19.87
N PRO A 43 64.73 -4.01 -20.70
CA PRO A 43 64.25 -3.92 -22.08
C PRO A 43 62.78 -3.43 -22.12
N PRO A 44 62.35 -2.62 -23.10
CA PRO A 44 61.01 -2.04 -23.12
C PRO A 44 59.88 -3.07 -23.06
N GLU A 45 60.06 -4.22 -23.70
CA GLU A 45 59.11 -5.33 -23.68
C GLU A 45 58.90 -5.90 -22.26
N LYS A 46 59.94 -5.88 -21.42
CA LYS A 46 59.87 -6.31 -20.01
C LYS A 46 59.19 -5.27 -19.12
N VAL A 47 59.20 -4.00 -19.51
CA VAL A 47 58.44 -2.95 -18.83
C VAL A 47 56.95 -3.11 -19.13
N VAL A 48 56.56 -3.32 -20.39
CA VAL A 48 55.15 -3.58 -20.77
C VAL A 48 54.61 -4.85 -20.10
N GLU A 49 55.39 -5.93 -20.05
CA GLU A 49 55.01 -7.18 -19.34
C GLU A 49 54.76 -6.92 -17.84
N ALA A 50 55.61 -6.12 -17.19
CA ALA A 50 55.44 -5.78 -15.77
C ALA A 50 54.19 -4.91 -15.54
N LEU A 51 53.95 -3.90 -16.38
CA LEU A 51 52.78 -3.03 -16.27
C LEU A 51 51.47 -3.79 -16.44
N THR A 52 51.39 -4.64 -17.48
CA THR A 52 50.21 -5.45 -17.76
C THR A 52 49.95 -6.48 -16.66
N THR A 53 50.99 -7.04 -16.04
CA THR A 53 50.87 -7.93 -14.88
C THR A 53 50.31 -7.23 -13.66
N GLU A 54 50.74 -6.00 -13.37
CA GLU A 54 50.23 -5.23 -12.23
C GLU A 54 48.80 -4.73 -12.47
N LEU A 55 48.50 -4.25 -13.68
CA LEU A 55 47.15 -3.82 -14.07
C LEU A 55 46.14 -4.97 -14.03
N ALA A 56 46.54 -6.19 -14.40
CA ALA A 56 45.68 -7.38 -14.33
C ALA A 56 45.24 -7.76 -12.90
N LYS A 57 45.85 -7.18 -11.86
CA LYS A 57 45.42 -7.37 -10.45
C LYS A 57 44.22 -6.50 -10.07
N VAL A 58 43.85 -5.54 -10.92
CA VAL A 58 42.71 -4.64 -10.71
C VAL A 58 41.61 -5.02 -11.70
N GLU A 59 40.48 -5.49 -11.16
CA GLU A 59 39.38 -6.07 -11.95
C GLU A 59 38.83 -5.07 -12.98
N ASP A 60 38.70 -3.80 -12.60
CA ASP A 60 38.03 -2.76 -13.37
C ASP A 60 38.91 -2.01 -14.37
N VAL A 61 40.16 -2.42 -14.63
CA VAL A 61 41.04 -1.79 -15.66
C VAL A 61 41.58 -2.80 -16.68
N SER A 62 40.98 -3.98 -16.72
CA SER A 62 41.45 -5.13 -17.49
C SER A 62 41.42 -4.91 -19.02
N GLU A 63 40.50 -4.11 -19.56
CA GLU A 63 40.46 -3.78 -21.00
C GLU A 63 41.65 -2.89 -21.38
N PHE A 64 41.96 -1.88 -20.56
CA PHE A 64 43.16 -1.05 -20.72
C PHE A 64 44.45 -1.88 -20.58
N ALA A 65 44.49 -2.82 -19.63
CA ALA A 65 45.62 -3.73 -19.45
C ALA A 65 45.86 -4.61 -20.69
N GLU A 66 44.80 -5.08 -21.34
CA GLU A 66 44.91 -5.88 -22.57
C GLU A 66 45.40 -5.01 -23.74
N ALA A 67 44.86 -3.80 -23.89
CA ALA A 67 45.26 -2.86 -24.93
C ALA A 67 46.74 -2.46 -24.81
N LEU A 68 47.23 -2.26 -23.58
CA LEU A 68 48.62 -1.88 -23.30
C LEU A 68 49.64 -2.91 -23.79
N LYS A 69 49.28 -4.20 -23.91
CA LYS A 69 50.18 -5.25 -24.45
C LYS A 69 50.65 -4.96 -25.88
N ASN A 70 49.89 -4.15 -26.62
CA ASN A 70 50.17 -3.81 -28.01
C ASN A 70 51.01 -2.53 -28.16
N VAL A 71 51.30 -1.82 -27.06
CA VAL A 71 52.09 -0.58 -27.09
C VAL A 71 53.58 -0.90 -27.22
N VAL A 72 54.23 -0.27 -28.21
CA VAL A 72 55.69 -0.39 -28.41
C VAL A 72 56.40 0.82 -27.77
N LEU A 73 57.20 0.55 -26.73
CA LEU A 73 58.03 1.53 -26.04
C LEU A 73 59.49 1.48 -26.53
N THR A 74 60.18 2.61 -26.47
CA THR A 74 61.62 2.75 -26.75
C THR A 74 62.44 2.79 -25.48
N GLN A 75 63.75 2.49 -25.56
CA GLN A 75 64.61 2.59 -24.37
C GLN A 75 64.73 4.00 -23.81
N GLU A 76 64.59 5.03 -24.65
CA GLU A 76 64.57 6.40 -24.17
C GLU A 76 63.32 6.69 -23.31
N GLU A 77 62.16 6.16 -23.71
CA GLU A 77 60.90 6.38 -23.01
C GLU A 77 60.85 5.73 -21.63
N VAL A 78 61.43 4.52 -21.48
CA VAL A 78 61.41 3.81 -20.20
C VAL A 78 62.60 4.14 -19.31
N SER A 79 63.69 4.72 -19.83
CA SER A 79 64.95 4.93 -19.09
C SER A 79 64.82 5.70 -17.77
N GLN A 80 63.76 6.49 -17.60
CA GLN A 80 63.48 7.31 -16.41
C GLN A 80 62.38 6.72 -15.51
N GLY A 81 61.92 5.50 -15.80
CA GLY A 81 60.70 4.92 -15.23
C GLY A 81 59.42 5.56 -15.79
N LEU A 82 58.26 4.99 -15.48
CA LEU A 82 56.97 5.42 -16.02
C LEU A 82 55.89 5.58 -14.94
N THR A 83 54.99 6.54 -15.16
CA THR A 83 53.73 6.67 -14.42
C THR A 83 52.56 6.49 -15.37
N ILE A 84 51.61 5.64 -15.00
CA ILE A 84 50.48 5.26 -15.84
C ILE A 84 49.18 5.66 -15.13
N PHE A 85 48.27 6.28 -15.87
CA PHE A 85 46.91 6.60 -15.43
C PHE A 85 45.95 5.65 -16.13
N ALA A 86 45.53 4.56 -15.49
CA ALA A 86 44.67 3.55 -16.10
C ALA A 86 43.19 3.92 -15.94
N PRO A 87 42.40 4.07 -17.04
CA PRO A 87 40.97 4.32 -16.97
C PRO A 87 40.19 3.06 -16.55
N LEU A 88 39.07 3.26 -15.87
CA LEU A 88 38.11 2.18 -15.59
C LEU A 88 37.49 1.66 -16.90
N ASN A 89 37.20 0.36 -16.95
CA ASN A 89 36.45 -0.29 -18.02
C ASN A 89 35.08 0.40 -18.10
N SER A 90 34.80 1.11 -19.19
CA SER A 90 33.54 1.82 -19.39
C SER A 90 32.33 0.87 -19.23
N GLN A 91 31.61 0.98 -18.12
CA GLN A 91 30.22 0.55 -17.87
C GLN A 91 29.77 -0.75 -18.60
N ARG A 92 30.23 -1.93 -18.17
CA ARG A 92 29.49 -3.18 -18.46
C ARG A 92 28.52 -3.49 -17.32
N SER A 93 27.27 -3.01 -17.40
CA SER A 93 26.04 -3.64 -16.84
C SER A 93 24.73 -2.90 -17.21
N ALA A 94 24.13 -3.27 -18.36
CA ALA A 94 22.73 -3.09 -18.83
C ALA A 94 22.19 -1.64 -19.14
N PRO A 95 21.36 -1.43 -20.21
CA PRO A 95 20.28 -2.31 -20.69
C PRO A 95 20.15 -2.44 -22.24
N GLN A 96 20.86 -3.38 -22.87
CA GLN A 96 20.63 -3.73 -24.29
C GLN A 96 19.34 -4.55 -24.54
N ALA A 97 18.69 -5.07 -23.49
CA ALA A 97 17.56 -6.00 -23.63
C ALA A 97 16.20 -5.32 -23.90
N ILE A 98 16.07 -4.02 -23.68
CA ILE A 98 14.78 -3.30 -23.82
C ILE A 98 14.75 -2.56 -25.16
N ALA A 99 15.76 -1.76 -25.52
CA ALA A 99 15.81 -1.00 -26.78
C ALA A 99 15.81 -1.88 -28.06
N SER A 100 16.39 -3.09 -28.00
CA SER A 100 16.46 -4.02 -29.14
C SER A 100 15.13 -4.70 -29.47
N ARG A 101 14.13 -4.65 -28.58
CA ARG A 101 12.77 -5.15 -28.85
C ARG A 101 11.85 -4.11 -29.50
N PHE A 102 12.18 -2.81 -29.39
CA PHE A 102 11.34 -1.72 -29.91
C PHE A 102 11.69 -1.28 -31.34
N SER A 103 12.91 -1.55 -31.81
CA SER A 103 13.34 -1.17 -33.17
C SER A 103 12.79 -2.08 -34.29
N ASN A 104 12.15 -3.21 -33.95
CA ASN A 104 11.76 -4.25 -34.92
C ASN A 104 10.27 -4.61 -34.97
N ARG A 105 9.36 -3.72 -34.57
CA ARG A 105 7.92 -3.88 -34.87
C ARG A 105 7.29 -2.59 -35.37
N THR A 106 7.09 -2.53 -36.68
CA THR A 106 6.16 -1.62 -37.34
C THR A 106 4.74 -1.95 -36.87
N MET A 107 4.09 -1.05 -36.12
CA MET A 107 2.68 -0.60 -36.27
C MET A 107 2.18 0.03 -34.96
N VAL A 108 1.87 1.33 -35.03
CA VAL A 108 1.19 2.19 -34.05
C VAL A 108 1.96 2.46 -32.74
N ALA A 109 2.97 3.33 -32.82
CA ALA A 109 3.48 4.00 -31.62
C ALA A 109 2.36 4.90 -31.06
N SER A 110 1.88 4.59 -29.86
CA SER A 110 1.04 5.52 -29.10
C SER A 110 1.90 6.65 -28.54
N ALA A 111 1.32 7.84 -28.35
CA ALA A 111 2.02 8.97 -27.74
C ALA A 111 2.54 8.68 -26.32
N SER A 112 2.02 7.65 -25.63
CA SER A 112 2.50 7.15 -24.34
C SER A 112 3.81 6.36 -24.45
N GLN A 113 4.00 5.56 -25.51
CA GLN A 113 5.27 4.86 -25.78
C GLN A 113 6.39 5.82 -26.19
N GLU A 114 6.11 6.83 -27.02
CA GLU A 114 7.10 7.87 -27.39
C GLU A 114 7.60 8.66 -26.18
N ARG A 115 6.71 9.00 -25.23
CA ARG A 115 7.09 9.70 -23.99
C ARG A 115 8.03 8.87 -23.11
N PHE A 116 7.86 7.56 -23.07
CA PHE A 116 8.72 6.64 -22.31
C PHE A 116 10.05 6.39 -23.05
N SER A 117 10.03 6.20 -24.37
CA SER A 117 11.24 6.10 -25.19
C SER A 117 12.13 7.33 -25.06
N ASN A 118 11.55 8.54 -25.03
CA ASN A 118 12.28 9.79 -24.81
C ASN A 118 12.84 9.93 -23.39
N ARG A 119 12.33 9.15 -22.42
CA ARG A 119 12.89 9.07 -21.05
C ARG A 119 14.01 8.02 -20.93
N LEU A 120 14.09 7.07 -21.87
CA LEU A 120 15.01 5.92 -21.85
C LEU A 120 16.10 5.96 -22.91
N SER A 121 16.07 6.91 -23.85
CA SER A 121 17.03 6.98 -24.94
C SER A 121 18.35 7.62 -24.48
N ALA A 122 19.22 6.81 -23.86
CA ALA A 122 20.66 7.05 -23.90
C ALA A 122 21.18 6.50 -25.24
N GLU A 123 21.82 7.34 -26.04
CA GLU A 123 22.59 6.90 -27.22
C GLU A 123 23.74 6.02 -26.73
N VAL A 124 23.68 4.72 -27.05
CA VAL A 124 24.76 3.78 -26.76
C VAL A 124 25.94 4.14 -27.69
N SER A 125 26.99 4.76 -27.14
CA SER A 125 28.27 4.83 -27.81
C SER A 125 28.92 3.44 -27.83
N GLU A 126 29.41 3.02 -28.99
CA GLU A 126 30.17 1.76 -29.10
C GLU A 126 31.44 1.82 -28.26
N PRO A 127 31.94 0.68 -27.74
CA PRO A 127 33.20 0.65 -26.99
C PRO A 127 34.33 1.16 -27.89
N VAL A 128 34.94 2.28 -27.51
CA VAL A 128 36.10 2.86 -28.20
C VAL A 128 37.32 2.02 -27.86
N GLU A 129 37.81 1.21 -28.80
CA GLU A 129 39.16 0.63 -28.68
C GLU A 129 40.20 1.75 -28.77
N LEU A 130 40.93 2.00 -27.68
CA LEU A 130 42.01 2.99 -27.65
C LEU A 130 43.13 2.58 -28.62
N THR A 131 43.47 3.47 -29.55
CA THR A 131 44.62 3.33 -30.45
C THR A 131 45.95 3.49 -29.69
N ASP A 132 47.09 3.10 -30.29
CA ASP A 132 48.43 3.27 -29.68
C ASP A 132 48.72 4.73 -29.26
N ALA A 133 48.27 5.69 -30.08
CA ALA A 133 48.42 7.11 -29.80
C ALA A 133 47.62 7.56 -28.58
N GLU A 134 46.44 6.98 -28.38
CA GLU A 134 45.54 7.28 -27.27
C GLU A 134 46.00 6.60 -25.99
N LEU A 135 46.52 5.36 -26.06
CA LEU A 135 47.18 4.71 -24.93
C LEU A 135 48.40 5.50 -24.43
N ARG A 136 49.11 6.18 -25.33
CA ARG A 136 50.24 7.07 -24.97
C ARG A 136 49.82 8.37 -24.27
N ASP A 137 48.55 8.78 -24.35
CA ASP A 137 48.01 9.90 -23.55
C ASP A 137 47.94 9.56 -22.05
N HIS A 138 48.01 8.27 -21.70
CA HIS A 138 47.90 7.77 -20.34
C HIS A 138 49.24 7.51 -19.65
N ILE A 139 50.36 7.71 -20.34
CA ILE A 139 51.69 7.32 -19.87
C ILE A 139 52.58 8.56 -19.79
N VAL A 140 53.24 8.76 -18.64
CA VAL A 140 54.14 9.89 -18.36
C VAL A 140 55.53 9.34 -18.00
N LYS A 141 56.59 10.02 -18.47
CA LYS A 141 57.98 9.70 -18.09
C LYS A 141 58.24 10.11 -16.64
N GLY A 142 58.88 9.23 -15.87
CA GLY A 142 59.18 9.43 -14.45
C GLY A 142 58.24 8.66 -13.54
N VAL A 143 58.67 8.47 -12.29
CA VAL A 143 57.93 7.74 -11.25
C VAL A 143 57.41 8.75 -10.22
N TYR A 144 56.11 9.06 -10.30
CA TYR A 144 55.47 10.05 -9.42
C TYR A 144 54.64 9.36 -8.34
N LYS A 145 54.83 9.76 -7.08
CA LYS A 145 53.94 9.36 -5.97
C LYS A 145 52.76 10.32 -5.89
N LEU A 146 51.69 9.91 -5.21
CA LEU A 146 50.51 10.75 -5.00
C LEU A 146 50.85 12.12 -4.35
N ALA A 147 51.88 12.15 -3.51
CA ALA A 147 52.37 13.39 -2.88
C ALA A 147 53.09 14.33 -3.86
N ASP A 148 53.65 13.80 -4.95
CA ASP A 148 54.37 14.57 -5.97
C ASP A 148 53.39 15.25 -6.96
N LEU A 149 52.13 14.80 -6.98
CA LEU A 149 51.04 15.40 -7.76
C LEU A 149 50.42 16.57 -6.98
N ALA A 150 51.14 17.68 -6.84
CA ALA A 150 50.64 18.87 -6.17
C ALA A 150 49.63 19.63 -7.06
N ASP A 151 48.78 20.46 -6.44
CA ASP A 151 47.85 21.33 -7.16
C ASP A 151 48.60 22.22 -8.17
N GLY A 152 48.12 22.28 -9.42
CA GLY A 152 48.74 23.01 -10.52
C GLY A 152 49.91 22.29 -11.21
N THR A 153 50.30 21.09 -10.79
CA THR A 153 51.37 20.31 -11.45
C THR A 153 51.00 20.01 -12.89
N VAL A 154 51.92 20.19 -13.83
CA VAL A 154 51.71 19.83 -15.24
C VAL A 154 52.68 18.72 -15.63
N LEU A 155 52.14 17.59 -16.09
CA LEU A 155 52.88 16.46 -16.61
C LEU A 155 52.77 16.41 -18.13
N ILE A 156 53.78 15.84 -18.80
CA ILE A 156 53.78 15.63 -20.25
C ILE A 156 53.73 14.13 -20.55
N THR A 157 52.74 13.72 -21.33
CA THR A 157 52.52 12.32 -21.72
C THR A 157 53.51 11.87 -22.80
N LEU A 158 53.60 10.57 -23.06
CA LEU A 158 54.42 10.03 -24.16
C LEU A 158 53.92 10.45 -25.54
N SER A 159 52.63 10.79 -25.68
CA SER A 159 52.08 11.41 -26.89
C SER A 159 52.41 12.90 -27.03
N GLY A 160 52.94 13.53 -25.97
CA GLY A 160 53.29 14.96 -25.93
C GLY A 160 52.16 15.89 -25.46
N LYS A 161 51.04 15.34 -24.96
CA LYS A 161 49.95 16.12 -24.37
C LYS A 161 50.27 16.53 -22.94
N SER A 162 49.66 17.63 -22.48
CA SER A 162 49.79 18.12 -21.11
C SER A 162 48.66 17.59 -20.23
N LEU A 163 49.01 17.08 -19.06
CA LEU A 163 48.08 16.68 -18.00
C LEU A 163 48.28 17.62 -16.81
N LYS A 164 47.26 18.41 -16.47
CA LYS A 164 47.28 19.34 -15.34
C LYS A 164 46.57 18.73 -14.14
N ILE A 165 47.27 18.67 -13.01
CA ILE A 165 46.76 18.22 -11.73
C ILE A 165 46.04 19.37 -11.04
N LYS A 166 44.85 19.10 -10.51
CA LYS A 166 44.11 20.02 -9.63
C LYS A 166 43.70 19.29 -8.35
N LYS A 167 43.86 19.92 -7.19
CA LYS A 167 43.37 19.38 -5.90
C LYS A 167 42.23 20.21 -5.35
N GLU A 168 41.13 19.54 -5.01
CA GLU A 168 39.97 20.13 -4.33
C GLU A 168 39.62 19.31 -3.09
N GLY A 169 39.96 19.84 -1.90
CA GLY A 169 39.91 19.06 -0.65
C GLY A 169 40.88 17.88 -0.71
N ASP A 170 40.37 16.67 -0.46
CA ASP A 170 41.14 15.43 -0.54
C ASP A 170 41.17 14.82 -1.96
N GLN A 171 40.38 15.35 -2.90
CA GLN A 171 40.26 14.82 -4.26
C GLN A 171 41.33 15.37 -5.20
N THR A 172 41.81 14.52 -6.12
CA THR A 172 42.78 14.88 -7.15
C THR A 172 42.18 14.66 -8.54
N TRP A 173 42.32 15.65 -9.40
CA TRP A 173 41.79 15.69 -10.77
C TRP A 173 42.91 15.89 -11.78
N ILE A 174 42.76 15.34 -12.98
CA ILE A 174 43.72 15.41 -14.08
C ILE A 174 42.97 15.87 -15.33
N ASN A 175 43.18 17.10 -15.78
CA ASN A 175 42.42 17.72 -16.89
C ASN A 175 40.89 17.51 -16.76
N GLY A 176 40.35 17.65 -15.55
CA GLY A 176 38.92 17.43 -15.27
C GLY A 176 38.52 15.97 -15.03
N VAL A 177 39.41 14.99 -15.24
CA VAL A 177 39.16 13.57 -14.93
C VAL A 177 39.56 13.25 -13.50
N LYS A 178 38.64 12.69 -12.72
CA LYS A 178 38.89 12.31 -11.32
C LYS A 178 39.86 11.14 -11.22
N MET A 179 40.84 11.26 -10.34
CA MET A 179 41.73 10.15 -9.97
C MET A 179 41.18 9.44 -8.74
N ASN A 180 41.08 8.11 -8.78
CA ASN A 180 40.71 7.32 -7.62
C ASN A 180 41.83 7.36 -6.57
N GLU A 181 41.46 7.41 -5.29
CA GLU A 181 42.44 7.53 -4.21
C GLU A 181 43.27 6.24 -4.07
N GLY A 182 44.59 6.34 -4.33
CA GLY A 182 45.59 5.30 -4.09
C GLY A 182 46.39 4.86 -5.33
N THR A 183 47.62 4.40 -5.10
CA THR A 183 48.46 3.76 -6.14
C THR A 183 48.17 2.26 -6.20
N VAL A 184 47.85 1.74 -7.40
CA VAL A 184 47.62 0.30 -7.64
C VAL A 184 48.90 -0.51 -7.40
N SER A 185 50.03 0.04 -7.85
CA SER A 185 51.36 -0.55 -7.67
C SER A 185 52.41 0.55 -7.79
N ALA A 186 53.44 0.49 -6.95
CA ALA A 186 54.63 1.34 -7.04
C ALA A 186 55.85 0.50 -6.62
N ASP A 187 56.63 0.03 -7.59
CA ASP A 187 57.82 -0.80 -7.35
C ASP A 187 59.14 0.00 -7.35
N GLY A 188 59.02 1.33 -7.43
CA GLY A 188 60.14 2.25 -7.52
C GLY A 188 60.70 2.41 -8.94
N LYS A 189 60.23 1.67 -9.95
CA LYS A 189 60.55 1.88 -11.37
C LYS A 189 59.32 2.25 -12.19
N GLN A 190 58.13 1.90 -11.72
CA GLN A 190 56.85 2.33 -12.29
C GLN A 190 55.82 2.68 -11.20
N THR A 191 54.87 3.55 -11.52
CA THR A 191 53.71 3.85 -10.67
C THR A 191 52.42 3.81 -11.49
N ILE A 192 51.36 3.26 -10.91
CA ILE A 192 50.05 3.15 -11.54
C ILE A 192 49.01 3.84 -10.66
N PHE A 193 48.29 4.79 -11.26
CA PHE A 193 47.10 5.43 -10.73
C PHE A 193 45.88 4.96 -11.54
N VAL A 194 44.70 4.98 -10.92
CA VAL A 194 43.43 4.73 -11.62
C VAL A 194 42.70 6.05 -11.80
N VAL A 195 42.20 6.28 -13.00
CA VAL A 195 41.36 7.44 -13.35
C VAL A 195 39.98 6.95 -13.78
N ASN A 196 38.95 7.77 -13.56
CA ASN A 196 37.58 7.36 -13.82
C ASN A 196 37.27 7.21 -15.32
N GLU A 197 37.97 7.96 -16.17
CA GLU A 197 37.72 8.03 -17.61
C GLU A 197 39.04 8.08 -18.40
N PRO A 198 39.01 7.75 -19.72
CA PRO A 198 40.14 7.97 -20.60
C PRO A 198 40.63 9.44 -20.58
N LEU A 199 41.95 9.65 -20.54
CA LEU A 199 42.56 10.98 -20.65
C LEU A 199 42.66 11.44 -22.11
N THR A 200 42.38 10.52 -23.03
CA THR A 200 42.31 10.75 -24.47
C THR A 200 41.29 11.84 -24.80
N GLY A 201 41.79 12.95 -25.36
CA GLY A 201 40.92 14.05 -25.80
C GLY A 201 40.60 15.09 -24.72
N THR A 202 41.13 14.93 -23.50
CA THR A 202 40.99 15.94 -22.43
C THR A 202 41.75 17.24 -22.80
N GLU A 203 41.13 18.40 -22.57
CA GLU A 203 41.78 19.71 -22.69
C GLU A 203 42.26 20.21 -21.32
N VAL A 204 43.33 21.00 -21.29
CA VAL A 204 43.81 21.63 -20.06
C VAL A 204 42.87 22.79 -19.71
N THR A 205 41.93 22.60 -18.78
CA THR A 205 40.99 23.65 -18.34
C THR A 205 41.20 24.01 -16.86
N ASP A 206 40.88 25.26 -16.49
CA ASP A 206 40.92 25.78 -15.12
C ASP A 206 39.55 25.70 -14.40
N GLU A 207 38.48 25.33 -15.10
CA GLU A 207 37.12 25.30 -14.54
C GLU A 207 36.81 23.96 -13.85
N PRO A 208 36.18 23.97 -12.66
CA PRO A 208 35.60 22.74 -12.10
C PRO A 208 34.54 22.20 -13.06
N ALA A 209 34.41 20.87 -13.13
CA ALA A 209 33.27 20.22 -13.77
C ALA A 209 31.98 20.92 -13.33
N ALA A 210 31.12 21.29 -14.28
CA ALA A 210 29.83 21.87 -13.93
C ALA A 210 29.08 20.88 -13.01
N PRO A 211 28.35 21.36 -11.98
CA PRO A 211 27.71 20.46 -11.03
C PRO A 211 26.62 19.64 -11.72
N SER A 212 26.85 18.33 -11.84
CA SER A 212 25.85 17.35 -12.25
C SER A 212 24.91 17.01 -11.08
N GLY A 213 23.67 16.62 -11.38
CA GLY A 213 22.69 16.35 -10.35
C GLY A 213 21.36 15.83 -10.84
N ILE A 214 20.47 15.54 -9.90
CA ILE A 214 19.09 15.12 -10.18
C ILE A 214 18.15 16.08 -9.47
N GLU A 215 17.15 16.56 -10.20
CA GLU A 215 16.05 17.33 -9.63
C GLU A 215 14.75 16.55 -9.74
N VAL A 216 14.27 15.99 -8.62
CA VAL A 216 13.06 15.17 -8.59
C VAL A 216 11.88 16.02 -8.16
N THR A 217 10.81 16.07 -8.96
CA THR A 217 9.50 16.58 -8.54
C THR A 217 8.53 15.41 -8.36
N VAL A 218 8.00 15.25 -7.15
CA VAL A 218 7.06 14.18 -6.80
C VAL A 218 5.63 14.69 -6.90
N TRP A 219 4.78 13.92 -7.55
CA TRP A 219 3.37 14.24 -7.80
C TRP A 219 2.46 13.16 -7.21
N ASP A 220 1.46 13.59 -6.46
CA ASP A 220 0.40 12.74 -5.91
C ASP A 220 -0.69 12.52 -6.97
N ALA A 221 -0.62 11.35 -7.62
CA ALA A 221 -1.56 10.94 -8.66
C ALA A 221 -3.00 10.76 -8.14
N THR A 222 -3.20 10.65 -6.82
CA THR A 222 -4.54 10.55 -6.22
C THR A 222 -5.28 11.89 -6.23
N GLU A 223 -4.56 13.00 -6.45
CA GLU A 223 -5.13 14.35 -6.56
C GLU A 223 -5.23 14.85 -8.01
N TRP A 224 -5.31 13.96 -8.99
CA TRP A 224 -5.43 14.31 -10.41
C TRP A 224 -6.76 15.02 -10.77
N SER A 225 -6.72 15.80 -11.85
CA SER A 225 -7.90 16.33 -12.52
C SER A 225 -7.69 16.35 -14.04
N PRO A 226 -8.75 16.57 -14.86
CA PRO A 226 -8.58 16.78 -16.30
C PRO A 226 -7.63 17.92 -16.66
N GLU A 227 -7.58 18.98 -15.84
CA GLU A 227 -6.71 20.15 -16.00
C GLU A 227 -5.30 19.90 -15.44
N ASN A 228 -5.15 18.94 -14.52
CA ASN A 228 -3.89 18.61 -13.88
C ASN A 228 -3.65 17.09 -13.87
N SER A 229 -3.05 16.60 -14.96
CA SER A 229 -2.88 15.17 -15.25
C SER A 229 -1.97 14.42 -14.28
N MET A 230 -1.11 15.13 -13.56
CA MET A 230 -0.18 14.54 -12.60
C MET A 230 -0.70 14.60 -11.17
N GLY A 231 -1.79 15.32 -10.93
CA GLY A 231 -2.27 15.64 -9.60
C GLY A 231 -1.47 16.74 -8.94
N LYS A 232 -1.42 16.78 -7.61
CA LYS A 232 -0.73 17.86 -6.89
C LYS A 232 0.69 17.46 -6.54
N VAL A 233 1.57 18.44 -6.39
CA VAL A 233 2.91 18.20 -5.86
C VAL A 233 2.82 17.57 -4.47
N ALA A 234 3.59 16.51 -4.26
CA ALA A 234 3.59 15.74 -3.03
C ALA A 234 4.70 16.26 -2.12
N SER A 235 4.39 17.26 -1.29
CA SER A 235 5.28 17.72 -0.22
C SER A 235 5.42 16.68 0.89
N GLY A 236 6.60 16.53 1.48
CA GLY A 236 6.86 15.53 2.52
C GLY A 236 6.91 14.09 2.00
N ALA A 237 7.21 13.90 0.71
CA ALA A 237 7.42 12.59 0.12
C ALA A 237 8.90 12.23 0.21
N GLN A 238 9.19 10.99 0.59
CA GLN A 238 10.55 10.48 0.68
C GLN A 238 11.03 10.07 -0.72
N VAL A 239 12.18 10.60 -1.14
CA VAL A 239 12.81 10.28 -2.43
C VAL A 239 14.17 9.63 -2.17
N ALA A 240 14.33 8.41 -2.66
CA ALA A 240 15.53 7.60 -2.54
C ALA A 240 16.14 7.34 -3.93
N ILE A 241 17.45 7.54 -4.04
CA ILE A 241 18.25 7.29 -5.24
C ILE A 241 19.13 6.07 -5.01
N TYR A 242 19.13 5.11 -5.94
CA TYR A 242 19.91 3.89 -5.87
C TYR A 242 20.84 3.78 -7.07
N ARG A 243 22.03 3.20 -6.87
CA ARG A 243 22.98 2.94 -7.97
C ARG A 243 22.58 1.72 -8.78
N THR A 244 22.03 0.70 -8.11
CA THR A 244 21.55 -0.53 -8.75
C THR A 244 20.20 -0.96 -8.21
N GLN A 245 19.49 -1.81 -8.96
CA GLN A 245 18.25 -2.44 -8.49
C GLN A 245 18.50 -3.40 -7.31
N LEU A 246 19.72 -3.92 -7.18
CA LEU A 246 20.13 -4.75 -6.04
C LEU A 246 20.28 -3.93 -4.76
N ASP A 247 20.78 -2.70 -4.86
CA ASP A 247 20.83 -1.77 -3.72
C ASP A 247 19.43 -1.49 -3.18
N TYR A 248 18.45 -1.31 -4.07
CA TYR A 248 17.05 -1.20 -3.67
C TYR A 248 16.51 -2.48 -3.03
N ALA A 249 16.84 -3.66 -3.58
CA ALA A 249 16.41 -4.92 -3.00
C ALA A 249 16.94 -5.14 -1.57
N ASN A 250 18.09 -4.54 -1.27
CA ASN A 250 18.77 -4.58 0.03
C ASN A 250 18.50 -3.36 0.92
N ASP A 251 17.61 -2.44 0.51
CA ASP A 251 17.27 -1.22 1.27
C ASP A 251 18.50 -0.32 1.56
N ASN A 252 19.37 -0.16 0.57
CA ASN A 252 20.63 0.59 0.67
C ASN A 252 20.65 1.79 -0.30
N PRO A 253 19.92 2.89 -0.01
CA PRO A 253 19.91 4.07 -0.87
C PRO A 253 21.27 4.78 -0.87
N LEU A 254 21.65 5.32 -2.03
CA LEU A 254 22.82 6.19 -2.17
C LEU A 254 22.53 7.60 -1.61
N PHE A 255 21.33 8.12 -1.94
CA PHE A 255 20.83 9.38 -1.41
C PHE A 255 19.38 9.22 -1.00
N GLU A 256 18.98 9.94 0.04
CA GLU A 256 17.61 9.92 0.55
C GLU A 256 17.25 11.29 1.14
N GLU A 257 16.22 11.92 0.61
CA GLU A 257 15.75 13.23 1.09
C GLU A 257 14.23 13.34 1.02
N GLU A 258 13.67 14.22 1.84
CA GLU A 258 12.24 14.53 1.87
C GLU A 258 11.94 15.73 0.96
N SER A 259 10.86 15.65 0.18
CA SER A 259 10.45 16.70 -0.75
C SER A 259 9.92 17.96 -0.06
N ASP A 260 10.26 19.12 -0.63
CA ASP A 260 9.87 20.44 -0.11
C ASP A 260 8.38 20.76 -0.30
N ALA A 261 7.97 22.00 0.00
CA ALA A 261 6.58 22.47 -0.17
C ALA A 261 6.10 22.47 -1.64
N GLN A 262 7.01 22.41 -2.60
CA GLN A 262 6.77 22.30 -4.02
C GLN A 262 6.89 20.84 -4.50
N GLY A 263 7.05 19.88 -3.58
CA GLY A 263 7.23 18.46 -3.89
C GLY A 263 8.58 18.16 -4.55
N LYS A 264 9.57 19.02 -4.36
CA LYS A 264 10.86 18.97 -5.06
C LYS A 264 11.99 18.51 -4.14
N VAL A 265 12.93 17.76 -4.70
CA VAL A 265 14.21 17.36 -4.10
C VAL A 265 15.32 17.61 -5.13
N THR A 266 16.46 18.14 -4.71
CA THR A 266 17.61 18.36 -5.60
C THR A 266 18.86 17.71 -5.02
N PHE A 267 19.35 16.68 -5.69
CA PHE A 267 20.63 16.03 -5.39
C PHE A 267 21.73 16.66 -6.25
N ASN A 268 22.64 17.39 -5.63
CA ASN A 268 23.77 18.04 -6.31
C ASN A 268 25.03 17.18 -6.23
N ASN A 269 25.97 17.40 -7.17
CA ASN A 269 27.25 16.70 -7.25
C ASN A 269 27.09 15.18 -7.37
N VAL A 270 26.12 14.75 -8.17
CA VAL A 270 25.91 13.33 -8.46
C VAL A 270 26.82 12.95 -9.62
N GLU A 271 27.69 11.97 -9.40
CA GLU A 271 28.63 11.48 -10.42
C GLU A 271 27.87 10.99 -11.67
N PRO A 272 28.40 11.18 -12.89
CA PRO A 272 27.77 10.69 -14.11
C PRO A 272 27.43 9.19 -14.07
N GLY A 273 26.32 8.82 -14.71
CA GLY A 273 25.85 7.45 -14.82
C GLY A 273 24.35 7.27 -14.54
N ILE A 274 23.92 6.01 -14.56
CA ILE A 274 22.52 5.62 -14.41
C ILE A 274 22.16 5.43 -12.94
N TYR A 275 21.06 6.05 -12.52
CA TYR A 275 20.51 5.95 -11.17
C TYR A 275 19.04 5.58 -11.20
N TYR A 276 18.58 4.85 -10.18
CA TYR A 276 17.20 4.41 -10.01
C TYR A 276 16.49 5.22 -8.92
N ILE A 277 15.23 5.57 -9.15
CA ILE A 277 14.49 6.50 -8.29
C ILE A 277 13.27 5.82 -7.69
N VAL A 278 13.15 5.91 -6.36
CA VAL A 278 11.96 5.49 -5.62
C VAL A 278 11.43 6.68 -4.85
N ALA A 279 10.14 6.96 -5.00
CA ALA A 279 9.45 7.97 -4.20
C ALA A 279 8.30 7.32 -3.43
N THR A 280 8.11 7.72 -2.17
CA THR A 280 7.03 7.22 -1.30
C THR A 280 6.43 8.33 -0.45
N LYS A 281 5.15 8.20 -0.11
CA LYS A 281 4.48 9.05 0.89
C LYS A 281 3.37 8.25 1.56
N GLY A 282 3.60 7.81 2.79
CA GLY A 282 2.74 6.81 3.43
C GLY A 282 2.70 5.54 2.57
N ASP A 283 1.51 5.08 2.22
CA ASP A 283 1.30 3.89 1.39
C ASP A 283 1.37 4.17 -0.13
N MET A 284 1.55 5.43 -0.54
CA MET A 284 1.70 5.79 -1.95
C MET A 284 3.15 5.60 -2.39
N SER A 285 3.35 5.07 -3.59
CA SER A 285 4.67 4.87 -4.18
C SER A 285 4.63 4.95 -5.70
N ASN A 286 5.80 5.05 -6.35
CA ASN A 286 6.00 4.74 -7.78
C ASN A 286 6.36 3.26 -8.02
N ILE A 287 6.41 2.44 -6.97
CA ILE A 287 6.70 1.00 -7.03
C ILE A 287 5.39 0.24 -6.83
N PHE A 288 4.97 -0.50 -7.86
CA PHE A 288 3.66 -1.17 -7.86
C PHE A 288 3.77 -2.69 -7.99
N TYR A 289 2.87 -3.39 -7.31
CA TYR A 289 2.74 -4.84 -7.34
C TYR A 289 4.05 -5.61 -7.09
N LYS A 290 4.89 -5.06 -6.21
CA LYS A 290 6.20 -5.59 -5.83
C LYS A 290 6.13 -7.05 -5.38
N ASN A 291 6.77 -7.95 -6.13
CA ASN A 291 6.98 -9.34 -5.77
C ASN A 291 8.47 -9.67 -5.78
N LYS A 292 8.94 -10.49 -4.85
CA LYS A 292 10.34 -10.95 -4.87
C LYS A 292 10.52 -12.06 -5.90
N ASN A 293 11.51 -11.92 -6.77
CA ASN A 293 11.83 -12.94 -7.76
C ASN A 293 12.43 -14.17 -7.08
N PRO A 294 11.97 -15.39 -7.42
CA PRO A 294 12.62 -16.61 -7.00
C PRO A 294 13.94 -16.79 -7.79
N GLY A 295 15.08 -16.40 -7.20
CA GLY A 295 16.41 -16.79 -7.73
C GLY A 295 17.53 -15.75 -7.64
N ASP A 296 17.21 -14.46 -7.69
CA ASP A 296 18.21 -13.37 -7.77
C ASP A 296 18.02 -12.28 -6.69
N GLU A 297 17.11 -12.52 -5.74
CA GLU A 297 16.72 -11.61 -4.65
C GLU A 297 16.16 -10.24 -5.07
N LEU A 298 16.05 -9.97 -6.37
CA LEU A 298 15.49 -8.74 -6.90
C LEU A 298 13.96 -8.70 -6.81
N PHE A 299 13.39 -7.51 -6.92
CA PHE A 299 11.95 -7.33 -6.97
C PHE A 299 11.46 -7.13 -8.40
N THR A 300 10.27 -7.63 -8.71
CA THR A 300 9.55 -7.35 -9.96
C THR A 300 8.19 -6.72 -9.70
N GLY A 301 7.72 -5.92 -10.66
CA GLY A 301 6.45 -5.21 -10.56
C GLY A 301 6.01 -4.60 -11.88
N MET A 302 4.95 -3.82 -11.83
CA MET A 302 4.35 -3.17 -13.00
C MET A 302 4.85 -1.74 -13.15
N VAL A 303 5.00 -1.29 -14.39
CA VAL A 303 5.36 0.10 -14.72
C VAL A 303 4.12 0.86 -15.14
N SER A 304 3.95 2.07 -14.62
CA SER A 304 2.90 2.98 -15.08
C SER A 304 3.45 3.94 -16.14
N VAL A 305 2.68 4.20 -17.19
CA VAL A 305 2.99 5.24 -18.19
C VAL A 305 2.17 6.52 -17.99
N GLY A 306 1.31 6.54 -16.97
CA GLY A 306 0.46 7.68 -16.62
C GLY A 306 -0.76 7.24 -15.82
N ILE A 307 -1.83 8.04 -15.87
CA ILE A 307 -3.14 7.72 -15.31
C ILE A 307 -4.23 7.86 -16.37
N PHE A 308 -5.32 7.10 -16.22
CA PHE A 308 -6.49 7.23 -17.08
C PHE A 308 -7.26 8.52 -16.78
N GLN A 309 -7.20 9.49 -17.69
CA GLN A 309 -7.89 10.77 -17.52
C GLN A 309 -9.24 10.84 -18.24
N THR A 310 -9.43 10.00 -19.26
CA THR A 310 -10.62 10.01 -20.13
C THR A 310 -11.10 8.60 -20.47
N GLN A 311 -12.38 8.48 -20.84
CA GLN A 311 -12.94 7.21 -21.32
C GLN A 311 -12.21 6.72 -22.58
N GLY A 312 -11.87 7.62 -23.51
CA GLY A 312 -11.14 7.26 -24.73
C GLY A 312 -9.77 6.64 -24.48
N GLN A 313 -9.03 7.08 -23.45
CA GLN A 313 -7.78 6.43 -23.04
C GLN A 313 -8.01 5.01 -22.52
N MET A 314 -9.05 4.80 -21.70
CA MET A 314 -9.38 3.46 -21.19
C MET A 314 -9.81 2.50 -22.31
N ASP A 315 -10.60 2.99 -23.26
CA ASP A 315 -11.08 2.22 -24.41
C ASP A 315 -9.91 1.80 -25.33
N ALA A 316 -8.88 2.66 -25.45
CA ALA A 316 -7.70 2.41 -26.27
C ALA A 316 -6.61 1.55 -25.59
N ALA A 317 -6.57 1.51 -24.26
CA ALA A 317 -5.52 0.80 -23.52
C ALA A 317 -5.63 -0.74 -23.59
N ALA A 318 -4.55 -1.45 -23.26
CA ALA A 318 -4.52 -2.90 -23.10
C ALA A 318 -5.49 -3.37 -22.00
N ALA A 319 -6.18 -4.50 -22.20
CA ALA A 319 -7.22 -5.01 -21.31
C ALA A 319 -6.68 -5.27 -19.90
N ASN A 320 -7.35 -4.72 -18.87
CA ASN A 320 -6.99 -4.94 -17.47
C ASN A 320 -8.18 -4.69 -16.53
N GLN A 321 -8.19 -5.29 -15.34
CA GLN A 321 -9.29 -5.16 -14.37
C GLN A 321 -9.30 -3.81 -13.62
N SER A 322 -8.17 -3.11 -13.60
CA SER A 322 -7.98 -1.84 -12.89
C SER A 322 -8.33 -0.60 -13.73
N LYS A 323 -8.84 -0.75 -14.96
CA LYS A 323 -9.15 0.37 -15.86
C LYS A 323 -10.29 1.23 -15.31
N LYS A 324 -9.93 2.32 -14.66
CA LYS A 324 -10.85 3.31 -14.14
C LYS A 324 -10.23 4.70 -14.24
N LEU A 325 -11.08 5.72 -14.40
CA LEU A 325 -10.63 7.11 -14.42
C LEU A 325 -9.88 7.44 -13.12
N GLY A 326 -8.60 7.77 -13.24
CA GLY A 326 -7.69 8.11 -12.14
C GLY A 326 -6.74 7.00 -11.71
N ASN A 327 -6.97 5.77 -12.18
CA ASN A 327 -6.02 4.69 -11.97
C ASN A 327 -4.84 4.82 -12.90
N PHE A 328 -3.72 4.23 -12.48
CA PHE A 328 -2.53 4.11 -13.31
C PHE A 328 -2.84 3.32 -14.59
N GLU A 329 -2.29 3.83 -15.70
CA GLU A 329 -2.21 3.13 -16.98
C GLU A 329 -0.95 2.28 -16.96
N TRP A 330 -1.13 0.96 -16.89
CA TRP A 330 -0.02 0.00 -16.88
C TRP A 330 0.57 -0.18 -18.27
N MET A 331 1.88 -0.32 -18.33
CA MET A 331 2.59 -0.66 -19.56
C MET A 331 2.38 -2.12 -19.93
N ASP A 332 1.95 -2.36 -21.17
CA ASP A 332 1.95 -3.67 -21.81
C ASP A 332 3.37 -3.92 -22.36
N MET A 333 4.17 -4.72 -21.65
CA MET A 333 5.59 -4.90 -21.94
C MET A 333 5.80 -5.91 -23.06
N ASN A 334 4.89 -6.87 -23.22
CA ASN A 334 5.01 -7.92 -24.23
C ASN A 334 4.23 -7.59 -25.53
N GLY A 335 3.36 -6.58 -25.49
CA GLY A 335 2.58 -6.07 -26.61
C GLY A 335 1.43 -6.98 -27.04
N ASP A 336 0.90 -7.80 -26.13
CA ASP A 336 -0.19 -8.76 -26.41
C ASP A 336 -1.61 -8.15 -26.23
N GLY A 337 -1.68 -6.91 -25.74
CA GLY A 337 -2.93 -6.18 -25.50
C GLY A 337 -3.63 -6.54 -24.19
N VAL A 338 -2.97 -7.27 -23.26
CA VAL A 338 -3.53 -7.72 -21.97
C VAL A 338 -2.53 -7.53 -20.84
N ILE A 339 -2.86 -6.67 -19.88
CA ILE A 339 -2.00 -6.46 -18.71
C ILE A 339 -2.10 -7.65 -17.75
N ASN A 340 -0.99 -8.35 -17.55
CA ASN A 340 -0.91 -9.54 -16.71
C ASN A 340 0.49 -9.71 -16.07
N ASN A 341 0.82 -10.90 -15.55
CA ASN A 341 2.09 -11.14 -14.87
C ASN A 341 3.30 -11.17 -15.81
N ASP A 342 3.09 -11.41 -17.10
CA ASP A 342 4.14 -11.42 -18.13
C ASP A 342 4.63 -10.00 -18.47
N ASP A 343 3.93 -8.97 -17.97
CA ASP A 343 4.30 -7.55 -18.15
C ASP A 343 5.19 -7.01 -17.03
N ARG A 344 5.57 -7.85 -16.07
CA ARG A 344 6.37 -7.43 -14.93
C ARG A 344 7.82 -7.19 -15.35
N VAL A 345 8.42 -6.15 -14.77
CA VAL A 345 9.84 -5.81 -14.94
C VAL A 345 10.56 -5.78 -13.60
N THR A 346 11.88 -5.86 -13.61
CA THR A 346 12.71 -5.65 -12.43
C THR A 346 12.56 -4.23 -11.90
N LEU A 347 12.46 -4.06 -10.58
CA LEU A 347 12.26 -2.78 -9.90
C LEU A 347 13.54 -2.32 -9.15
N PRO A 348 13.75 -1.00 -9.00
CA PRO A 348 12.93 0.09 -9.52
C PRO A 348 13.06 0.22 -11.03
N ALA A 349 11.97 0.56 -11.71
CA ALA A 349 11.98 0.69 -13.17
C ALA A 349 12.30 2.11 -13.64
N GLU A 350 11.98 3.14 -12.83
CA GLU A 350 12.33 4.52 -13.17
C GLU A 350 13.82 4.75 -12.94
N SER A 351 14.51 5.20 -13.98
CA SER A 351 15.93 5.56 -13.93
C SER A 351 16.20 6.88 -14.64
N VAL A 352 17.34 7.48 -14.32
CA VAL A 352 17.87 8.68 -14.96
C VAL A 352 19.34 8.46 -15.29
N ASP A 353 19.76 8.88 -16.47
CA ASP A 353 21.16 8.92 -16.87
C ASP A 353 21.68 10.35 -16.68
N ILE A 354 22.77 10.50 -15.96
CA ILE A 354 23.37 11.79 -15.63
C ILE A 354 24.64 11.95 -16.43
N GLU A 355 24.70 13.04 -17.19
CA GLU A 355 25.91 13.50 -17.85
C GLU A 355 26.60 14.56 -16.99
N GLU A 356 27.91 14.70 -17.18
CA GLU A 356 28.71 15.73 -16.51
C GLU A 356 28.14 17.13 -16.78
N GLY A 357 28.06 17.98 -15.76
CA GLY A 357 27.57 19.34 -15.91
C GLY A 357 26.06 19.52 -15.99
N ASN A 358 25.29 18.43 -15.97
CA ASN A 358 23.84 18.49 -16.15
C ASN A 358 23.09 18.15 -14.86
N ILE A 359 22.18 19.05 -14.45
CA ILE A 359 21.14 18.74 -13.46
C ILE A 359 19.91 18.28 -14.23
N VAL A 360 19.55 17.00 -14.10
CA VAL A 360 18.46 16.40 -14.86
C VAL A 360 17.14 16.52 -14.08
N PRO A 361 16.14 17.29 -14.57
CA PRO A 361 14.84 17.35 -13.94
C PRO A 361 13.99 16.12 -14.32
N ILE A 362 13.45 15.44 -13.31
CA ILE A 362 12.57 14.28 -13.47
C ILE A 362 11.30 14.45 -12.65
N SER A 363 10.18 13.95 -13.16
CA SER A 363 8.90 13.97 -12.45
C SER A 363 8.40 12.56 -12.18
N ILE A 364 8.14 12.27 -10.90
CA ILE A 364 7.70 10.97 -10.41
C ILE A 364 6.26 11.06 -9.95
N LEU A 365 5.42 10.16 -10.45
CA LEU A 365 4.06 9.98 -9.93
C LEU A 365 4.07 8.93 -8.83
N ILE A 366 3.51 9.28 -7.68
CA ILE A 366 3.22 8.34 -6.60
C ILE A 366 1.72 8.19 -6.44
N GLY A 367 1.28 7.00 -6.08
CA GLY A 367 -0.11 6.71 -5.74
C GLY A 367 -0.25 5.31 -5.19
N TYR A 368 -1.48 4.84 -5.09
CA TYR A 368 -1.77 3.46 -4.71
C TYR A 368 -1.75 2.54 -5.95
N SER A 369 -1.59 1.24 -5.74
CA SER A 369 -1.74 0.26 -6.83
C SER A 369 -3.12 0.31 -7.49
N ASP A 370 -4.14 0.77 -6.76
CA ASP A 370 -5.47 1.11 -7.27
C ASP A 370 -5.93 2.42 -6.61
N ASN A 371 -5.74 3.54 -7.31
CA ASN A 371 -6.12 4.88 -6.82
C ASN A 371 -7.63 5.02 -6.60
N ASP A 372 -8.47 4.37 -7.41
CA ASP A 372 -9.91 4.41 -7.27
C ASP A 372 -10.35 3.68 -5.99
N ALA A 373 -9.77 2.52 -5.74
CA ALA A 373 -10.07 1.74 -4.53
C ALA A 373 -9.51 2.40 -3.26
N MET A 374 -8.28 2.90 -3.28
CA MET A 374 -7.56 3.31 -2.08
C MET A 374 -7.46 4.83 -1.88
N GLY A 375 -7.45 5.61 -2.97
CA GLY A 375 -7.37 7.08 -2.94
C GLY A 375 -8.67 7.74 -2.47
N PRO A 376 -8.63 9.02 -2.05
CA PRO A 376 -9.79 9.73 -1.55
C PRO A 376 -10.88 9.93 -2.61
N LEU A 377 -12.16 9.91 -2.20
CA LEU A 377 -13.27 10.25 -3.09
C LEU A 377 -13.29 11.76 -3.37
N ARG A 378 -13.29 12.16 -4.64
CA ARG A 378 -13.23 13.59 -5.05
C ARG A 378 -14.39 14.03 -5.94
N ARG A 379 -15.08 13.10 -6.60
CA ARG A 379 -16.20 13.37 -7.52
C ARG A 379 -17.51 12.85 -6.96
N GLU A 380 -18.60 13.56 -7.24
CA GLU A 380 -19.94 13.13 -6.85
C GLU A 380 -20.28 11.74 -7.39
N SER A 381 -19.90 11.41 -8.63
CA SER A 381 -20.11 10.07 -9.20
C SER A 381 -19.43 8.97 -8.38
N GLN A 382 -18.17 9.17 -7.97
CA GLN A 382 -17.45 8.19 -7.13
C GLN A 382 -18.13 8.01 -5.77
N VAL A 383 -18.60 9.10 -5.16
CA VAL A 383 -19.36 9.04 -3.91
C VAL A 383 -20.63 8.21 -4.09
N LEU A 384 -21.40 8.45 -5.15
CA LEU A 384 -22.65 7.75 -5.42
C LEU A 384 -22.42 6.27 -5.78
N ASP A 385 -21.39 5.96 -6.56
CA ASP A 385 -21.01 4.59 -6.90
C ASP A 385 -20.58 3.82 -5.65
N PHE A 386 -19.77 4.46 -4.80
CA PHE A 386 -19.27 3.86 -3.57
C PHE A 386 -20.40 3.64 -2.54
N LEU A 387 -21.31 4.60 -2.40
CA LEU A 387 -22.51 4.44 -1.55
C LEU A 387 -23.42 3.32 -2.08
N THR A 388 -23.64 3.26 -3.39
CA THR A 388 -24.46 2.21 -4.03
C THR A 388 -23.83 0.82 -3.85
N GLY A 389 -22.52 0.70 -4.07
CA GLY A 389 -21.78 -0.53 -3.78
C GLY A 389 -21.88 -0.94 -2.32
N GLY A 390 -21.81 0.03 -1.40
CA GLY A 390 -22.06 -0.16 0.03
C GLY A 390 -23.45 -0.72 0.32
N TYR A 391 -24.50 -0.15 -0.29
CA TYR A 391 -25.86 -0.69 -0.14
C TYR A 391 -25.96 -2.13 -0.59
N ILE A 392 -25.41 -2.46 -1.75
CA ILE A 392 -25.45 -3.81 -2.30
C ILE A 392 -24.75 -4.77 -1.34
N ASN A 393 -23.47 -4.52 -1.04
CA ASN A 393 -22.64 -5.44 -0.28
C ASN A 393 -23.16 -5.67 1.14
N ILE A 394 -23.55 -4.58 1.82
CA ILE A 394 -24.05 -4.67 3.21
C ILE A 394 -25.42 -5.34 3.24
N THR A 395 -26.31 -5.04 2.29
CA THR A 395 -27.63 -5.66 2.24
C THR A 395 -27.53 -7.14 1.88
N ASP A 396 -26.64 -7.52 0.96
CA ASP A 396 -26.38 -8.91 0.58
C ASP A 396 -25.96 -9.71 1.82
N TRP A 397 -24.96 -9.19 2.53
CA TRP A 397 -24.46 -9.76 3.77
C TRP A 397 -25.54 -9.88 4.86
N LEU A 398 -26.29 -8.81 5.12
CA LEU A 398 -27.33 -8.80 6.17
C LEU A 398 -28.58 -9.62 5.82
N SER A 399 -28.91 -9.80 4.55
CA SER A 399 -30.09 -10.57 4.12
C SER A 399 -29.80 -12.05 3.87
N LYS A 400 -28.53 -12.43 3.74
CA LYS A 400 -28.12 -13.79 3.36
C LYS A 400 -27.18 -14.44 4.38
N GLU A 401 -26.01 -13.84 4.59
CA GLU A 401 -24.95 -14.48 5.39
C GLU A 401 -25.27 -14.46 6.88
N ILE A 402 -25.75 -13.33 7.42
CA ILE A 402 -26.16 -13.25 8.82
C ILE A 402 -27.31 -14.21 9.14
N PRO A 403 -28.44 -14.23 8.38
CA PRO A 403 -29.53 -15.15 8.66
C PRO A 403 -29.15 -16.62 8.50
N LEU A 404 -28.25 -16.95 7.55
CA LEU A 404 -27.72 -18.30 7.41
C LEU A 404 -26.93 -18.72 8.64
N LEU A 405 -26.00 -17.88 9.09
CA LEU A 405 -25.18 -18.16 10.26
C LEU A 405 -26.03 -18.31 11.53
N ASP A 406 -26.96 -17.39 11.77
CA ASP A 406 -27.86 -17.42 12.92
C ASP A 406 -28.81 -18.63 12.89
N GLY A 407 -29.28 -19.03 11.70
CA GLY A 407 -30.08 -20.23 11.53
C GLY A 407 -29.32 -21.49 11.91
N VAL A 408 -28.06 -21.60 11.51
CA VAL A 408 -27.19 -22.75 11.85
C VAL A 408 -26.80 -22.73 13.32
N LEU A 409 -26.58 -21.55 13.91
CA LEU A 409 -26.37 -21.37 15.34
C LEU A 409 -27.63 -21.63 16.18
N SER A 410 -28.78 -21.88 15.56
CA SER A 410 -30.05 -22.07 16.27
C SER A 410 -30.76 -23.37 15.89
N ASP A 411 -32.05 -23.44 16.22
CA ASP A 411 -32.96 -24.53 15.90
C ASP A 411 -33.77 -24.27 14.61
N ASP A 412 -33.33 -23.32 13.76
CA ASP A 412 -33.98 -22.97 12.48
C ASP A 412 -33.43 -23.74 11.27
N SER A 413 -32.17 -24.17 11.35
CA SER A 413 -31.53 -24.98 10.32
C SER A 413 -30.36 -25.79 10.87
N ASP A 414 -30.05 -26.89 10.19
CA ASP A 414 -28.84 -27.67 10.43
C ASP A 414 -27.88 -27.51 9.25
N ALA A 415 -26.58 -27.59 9.53
CA ALA A 415 -25.55 -27.55 8.50
C ALA A 415 -25.39 -28.93 7.85
N PRO A 416 -25.36 -29.03 6.51
CA PRO A 416 -24.93 -30.25 5.84
C PRO A 416 -23.53 -30.66 6.33
N GLN A 417 -23.32 -31.96 6.52
CA GLN A 417 -22.07 -32.49 7.07
C GLN A 417 -21.02 -32.81 5.98
N ASP A 418 -21.28 -32.37 4.75
CA ASP A 418 -20.49 -32.62 3.54
C ASP A 418 -20.49 -31.42 2.59
N GLY A 419 -19.63 -31.46 1.57
CA GLY A 419 -19.57 -30.43 0.53
C GLY A 419 -19.14 -29.05 1.02
N TYR A 420 -19.68 -27.99 0.40
CA TYR A 420 -19.22 -26.61 0.60
C TYR A 420 -19.43 -26.07 2.03
N SER A 421 -20.40 -26.61 2.79
CA SER A 421 -20.60 -26.23 4.20
C SER A 421 -19.41 -26.61 5.09
N THR A 422 -18.78 -27.76 4.83
CA THR A 422 -17.59 -28.21 5.57
C THR A 422 -16.40 -27.29 5.35
N TYR A 423 -16.21 -26.82 4.11
CA TYR A 423 -15.17 -25.86 3.75
C TYR A 423 -15.33 -24.53 4.50
N LEU A 424 -16.58 -24.05 4.63
CA LEU A 424 -16.88 -22.84 5.40
C LEU A 424 -16.83 -23.04 6.93
N GLY A 425 -16.68 -24.28 7.41
CA GLY A 425 -16.68 -24.59 8.84
C GLY A 425 -18.06 -24.53 9.50
N MET A 426 -19.14 -24.60 8.73
CA MET A 426 -20.53 -24.55 9.24
C MET A 426 -20.92 -25.74 10.14
N PRO A 427 -20.46 -26.99 9.90
CA PRO A 427 -20.74 -28.09 10.83
C PRO A 427 -20.21 -27.88 12.25
N ALA A 428 -19.09 -27.18 12.39
CA ALA A 428 -18.55 -26.85 13.70
C ALA A 428 -19.41 -25.80 14.42
N ILE A 429 -19.97 -24.85 13.66
CA ILE A 429 -20.94 -23.87 14.14
C ILE A 429 -22.21 -24.58 14.63
N ASP A 430 -22.75 -25.46 13.80
CA ASP A 430 -23.98 -26.23 14.06
C ASP A 430 -23.89 -27.08 15.33
N ASN A 431 -22.74 -27.72 15.53
CA ASN A 431 -22.47 -28.60 16.67
C ASN A 431 -21.77 -27.90 17.84
N PHE A 432 -21.65 -26.57 17.85
CA PHE A 432 -21.01 -25.82 18.92
C PHE A 432 -19.58 -26.30 19.27
N THR A 433 -18.81 -26.70 18.27
CA THR A 433 -17.41 -27.13 18.38
C THR A 433 -16.42 -26.15 17.74
N PHE A 434 -16.90 -25.02 17.26
CA PHE A 434 -16.10 -23.99 16.60
C PHE A 434 -15.04 -23.35 17.52
N LEU A 435 -13.94 -22.93 16.91
CA LEU A 435 -12.80 -22.25 17.53
C LEU A 435 -12.65 -20.85 16.94
N ALA A 436 -11.78 -20.02 17.53
CA ALA A 436 -11.44 -18.69 17.02
C ALA A 436 -10.80 -18.70 15.61
N THR A 437 -10.37 -19.86 15.12
CA THR A 437 -9.84 -20.07 13.76
C THR A 437 -10.91 -20.50 12.74
N ASN A 438 -12.18 -20.58 13.13
CA ASN A 438 -13.25 -20.99 12.22
C ASN A 438 -13.40 -19.99 11.05
N VAL A 439 -13.49 -20.53 9.83
CA VAL A 439 -13.48 -19.77 8.58
C VAL A 439 -14.69 -18.84 8.48
N ALA A 440 -15.91 -19.33 8.73
CA ALA A 440 -17.12 -18.51 8.65
C ALA A 440 -17.15 -17.38 9.69
N ILE A 441 -16.64 -17.63 10.90
CA ILE A 441 -16.53 -16.59 11.94
C ILE A 441 -15.52 -15.52 11.51
N ASN A 442 -14.36 -15.92 11.02
CA ASN A 442 -13.37 -14.99 10.49
C ASN A 442 -13.91 -14.18 9.28
N GLN A 443 -14.62 -14.83 8.36
CA GLN A 443 -15.23 -14.16 7.22
C GLN A 443 -16.25 -13.11 7.66
N LEU A 444 -17.12 -13.46 8.62
CA LEU A 444 -18.11 -12.53 9.17
C LEU A 444 -17.44 -11.27 9.73
N TRP A 445 -16.36 -11.44 10.51
CA TRP A 445 -15.60 -10.33 11.07
C TRP A 445 -14.97 -9.46 9.98
N ASN A 446 -14.30 -10.08 9.00
CA ASN A 446 -13.60 -9.37 7.94
C ASN A 446 -14.55 -8.59 7.03
N VAL A 447 -15.70 -9.18 6.67
CA VAL A 447 -16.74 -8.49 5.90
C VAL A 447 -17.29 -7.30 6.69
N SER A 448 -17.48 -7.44 8.01
CA SER A 448 -17.97 -6.36 8.86
C SER A 448 -17.00 -5.16 8.88
N TYR A 449 -15.72 -5.39 9.21
CA TYR A 449 -14.73 -4.31 9.31
C TYR A 449 -14.27 -3.78 7.96
N GLY A 450 -14.31 -4.59 6.89
CA GLY A 450 -14.12 -4.11 5.52
C GLY A 450 -15.21 -3.12 5.11
N ASN A 451 -16.48 -3.44 5.39
CA ASN A 451 -17.59 -2.52 5.14
C ASN A 451 -17.52 -1.27 6.03
N ILE A 452 -17.14 -1.39 7.31
CA ILE A 452 -16.91 -0.22 8.18
C ILE A 452 -15.83 0.69 7.61
N SER A 453 -14.70 0.13 7.17
CA SER A 453 -13.60 0.87 6.55
C SER A 453 -14.05 1.63 5.30
N ASN A 454 -14.84 0.98 4.46
CA ASN A 454 -15.46 1.59 3.28
C ASN A 454 -16.38 2.76 3.66
N LEU A 455 -17.26 2.57 4.65
CA LEU A 455 -18.16 3.64 5.10
C LEU A 455 -17.39 4.79 5.77
N ASN A 456 -16.30 4.50 6.49
CA ASN A 456 -15.43 5.52 7.06
C ASN A 456 -14.75 6.35 5.97
N LYS A 457 -14.38 5.73 4.82
CA LYS A 457 -13.88 6.45 3.64
C LYS A 457 -14.91 7.46 3.13
N LEU A 458 -16.17 7.05 2.96
CA LEU A 458 -17.26 7.98 2.61
C LEU A 458 -17.39 9.12 3.62
N ILE A 459 -17.42 8.80 4.91
CA ILE A 459 -17.58 9.78 5.99
C ILE A 459 -16.44 10.80 6.00
N ARG A 460 -15.21 10.35 5.76
CA ARG A 460 -14.00 11.18 5.67
C ARG A 460 -13.98 12.07 4.42
N ASP A 461 -14.35 11.51 3.27
CA ASP A 461 -14.08 12.14 1.97
C ASP A 461 -15.21 13.05 1.48
N VAL A 462 -16.47 12.68 1.71
CA VAL A 462 -17.66 13.43 1.24
C VAL A 462 -17.67 14.92 1.65
N PRO A 463 -17.21 15.34 2.85
CA PRO A 463 -17.10 16.75 3.20
C PRO A 463 -16.30 17.57 2.17
N ASN A 464 -15.30 16.95 1.55
CA ASN A 464 -14.36 17.57 0.60
C ASN A 464 -14.79 17.48 -0.87
N VAL A 465 -15.89 16.78 -1.19
CA VAL A 465 -16.41 16.64 -2.56
C VAL A 465 -17.37 17.79 -2.87
N ASN A 466 -17.40 18.35 -4.07
CA ASN A 466 -18.44 19.32 -4.43
C ASN A 466 -19.73 18.60 -4.86
N MET A 467 -20.75 18.58 -4.00
CA MET A 467 -22.06 17.95 -4.26
C MET A 467 -23.18 18.56 -3.40
N ALA A 468 -24.43 18.45 -3.86
CA ALA A 468 -25.58 19.06 -3.18
C ALA A 468 -26.04 18.28 -1.92
N ASN A 469 -26.05 16.95 -1.96
CA ASN A 469 -26.68 16.09 -0.95
C ASN A 469 -25.69 15.50 0.08
N LYS A 470 -24.64 16.25 0.47
CA LYS A 470 -23.58 15.76 1.38
C LYS A 470 -24.13 15.15 2.67
N ASN A 471 -24.97 15.89 3.38
CA ASN A 471 -25.50 15.46 4.67
C ASN A 471 -26.31 14.17 4.55
N GLN A 472 -27.11 14.03 3.49
CA GLN A 472 -27.87 12.80 3.24
C GLN A 472 -26.95 11.60 2.97
N VAL A 473 -25.86 11.79 2.21
CA VAL A 473 -24.89 10.72 1.97
C VAL A 473 -24.18 10.32 3.27
N LEU A 474 -23.73 11.30 4.05
CA LEU A 474 -23.07 11.07 5.35
C LEU A 474 -24.01 10.37 6.33
N ALA A 475 -25.27 10.80 6.41
CA ALA A 475 -26.30 10.19 7.24
C ALA A 475 -26.52 8.72 6.86
N GLN A 476 -26.69 8.43 5.57
CA GLN A 476 -26.88 7.06 5.10
C GLN A 476 -25.65 6.18 5.38
N ALA A 477 -24.42 6.69 5.19
CA ALA A 477 -23.20 5.95 5.51
C ALA A 477 -23.08 5.63 7.01
N ARG A 478 -23.39 6.59 7.89
CA ARG A 478 -23.43 6.38 9.34
C ARG A 478 -24.52 5.38 9.76
N ALA A 479 -25.70 5.43 9.13
CA ALA A 479 -26.79 4.47 9.39
C ALA A 479 -26.39 3.03 9.00
N LEU A 480 -25.75 2.84 7.86
CA LEU A 480 -25.21 1.53 7.45
C LEU A 480 -24.14 1.03 8.43
N ARG A 481 -23.27 1.91 8.89
CA ARG A 481 -22.22 1.59 9.86
C ARG A 481 -22.83 1.11 11.18
N ALA A 482 -23.87 1.79 11.64
CA ALA A 482 -24.66 1.37 12.80
C ALA A 482 -25.31 0.00 12.58
N ALA A 483 -25.85 -0.30 11.40
CA ALA A 483 -26.43 -1.62 11.10
C ALA A 483 -25.41 -2.76 11.23
N ILE A 484 -24.16 -2.54 10.80
CA ILE A 484 -23.06 -3.49 10.96
C ILE A 484 -22.69 -3.66 12.44
N TYR A 485 -22.54 -2.56 13.18
CA TYR A 485 -22.22 -2.63 14.61
C TYR A 485 -23.31 -3.31 15.43
N ILE A 486 -24.59 -3.21 15.06
CA ILE A 486 -25.67 -3.97 15.71
C ILE A 486 -25.40 -5.48 15.60
N GLN A 487 -24.95 -5.98 14.45
CA GLN A 487 -24.62 -7.41 14.30
C GLN A 487 -23.36 -7.77 15.11
N LEU A 488 -22.29 -6.98 15.00
CA LEU A 488 -21.05 -7.21 15.76
C LEU A 488 -21.32 -7.25 17.27
N MET A 489 -22.03 -6.27 17.79
CA MET A 489 -22.47 -6.18 19.19
C MET A 489 -23.34 -7.38 19.60
N THR A 490 -24.19 -7.87 18.70
CA THR A 490 -25.12 -8.96 18.98
C THR A 490 -24.42 -10.31 19.07
N TYR A 491 -23.51 -10.61 18.14
CA TYR A 491 -22.88 -11.93 18.04
C TYR A 491 -21.50 -12.01 18.70
N TYR A 492 -20.71 -10.93 18.71
CA TYR A 492 -19.37 -10.90 19.32
C TYR A 492 -19.33 -10.16 20.66
N GLY A 493 -20.34 -9.35 20.99
CA GLY A 493 -20.36 -8.61 22.25
C GLY A 493 -19.42 -7.42 22.24
N ASN A 494 -18.26 -7.54 22.90
CA ASN A 494 -17.30 -6.45 23.02
C ASN A 494 -16.45 -6.38 21.74
N VAL A 495 -16.51 -5.27 21.01
CA VAL A 495 -15.85 -5.11 19.71
C VAL A 495 -15.22 -3.72 19.60
N PRO A 496 -14.11 -3.54 18.86
CA PRO A 496 -13.51 -2.24 18.67
C PRO A 496 -14.39 -1.33 17.80
N ILE A 497 -14.50 -0.06 18.19
CA ILE A 497 -15.12 0.99 17.37
C ILE A 497 -14.03 1.62 16.50
N GLN A 498 -14.07 1.31 15.20
CA GLN A 498 -13.18 1.87 14.18
C GLN A 498 -13.82 3.11 13.54
N ASN A 499 -13.17 4.27 13.72
CA ASN A 499 -13.60 5.55 13.13
C ASN A 499 -12.84 5.93 11.86
N ASP A 500 -11.65 5.36 11.64
CA ASP A 500 -10.82 5.62 10.46
C ASP A 500 -10.96 4.50 9.40
N VAL A 501 -10.43 4.71 8.20
CA VAL A 501 -10.42 3.73 7.11
C VAL A 501 -9.56 2.52 7.46
N VAL A 502 -8.49 2.71 8.22
CA VAL A 502 -7.62 1.61 8.68
C VAL A 502 -7.83 1.39 10.17
N MET A 503 -7.90 0.13 10.58
CA MET A 503 -7.93 -0.22 11.99
C MET A 503 -6.55 0.04 12.62
N GLU A 504 -6.49 0.93 13.59
CA GLU A 504 -5.25 1.31 14.27
C GLU A 504 -4.63 0.12 15.03
N ALA A 505 -3.29 0.03 15.04
CA ALA A 505 -2.58 -1.05 15.70
C ALA A 505 -2.86 -1.14 17.23
N GLY A 506 -3.15 0.01 17.86
CA GLY A 506 -3.44 0.11 19.29
C GLY A 506 -4.92 0.00 19.66
N ILE A 507 -5.80 -0.37 18.72
CA ILE A 507 -7.24 -0.44 18.98
C ILE A 507 -7.58 -1.51 20.03
N VAL A 508 -8.58 -1.22 20.86
CA VAL A 508 -9.05 -2.11 21.94
C VAL A 508 -10.53 -2.41 21.77
N ASN A 509 -11.03 -3.51 22.35
CA ASN A 509 -12.48 -3.75 22.37
C ASN A 509 -13.19 -2.66 23.19
N SER A 510 -14.23 -2.07 22.61
CA SER A 510 -15.25 -1.35 23.38
C SER A 510 -16.25 -2.38 23.94
N SER A 511 -16.74 -2.13 25.14
CA SER A 511 -17.78 -2.93 25.75
C SER A 511 -19.07 -2.90 24.92
N LYS A 512 -19.88 -3.95 25.02
CA LYS A 512 -21.22 -4.00 24.39
C LYS A 512 -22.05 -2.73 24.67
N GLN A 513 -21.96 -2.19 25.89
CA GLN A 513 -22.66 -0.97 26.26
C GLN A 513 -22.12 0.26 25.53
N GLU A 514 -20.80 0.41 25.42
CA GLU A 514 -20.17 1.53 24.70
C GLU A 514 -20.52 1.49 23.20
N VAL A 515 -20.50 0.31 22.60
CA VAL A 515 -20.91 0.12 21.19
C VAL A 515 -22.39 0.48 21.00
N TYR A 516 -23.26 0.08 21.94
CA TYR A 516 -24.67 0.49 21.94
C TYR A 516 -24.85 2.01 22.03
N GLU A 517 -24.16 2.68 22.95
CA GLU A 517 -24.26 4.13 23.09
C GLU A 517 -23.74 4.86 21.85
N TYR A 518 -22.66 4.35 21.25
CA TYR A 518 -22.16 4.85 19.97
C TYR A 518 -23.20 4.70 18.84
N ILE A 519 -23.81 3.52 18.68
CA ILE A 519 -24.89 3.30 17.71
C ILE A 519 -26.06 4.27 17.96
N LYS A 520 -26.48 4.42 19.22
CA LYS A 520 -27.59 5.29 19.61
C LYS A 520 -27.32 6.75 19.27
N GLN A 521 -26.12 7.22 19.59
CA GLN A 521 -25.68 8.58 19.26
C GLN A 521 -25.67 8.78 17.74
N GLU A 522 -24.98 7.90 17.00
CA GLU A 522 -24.86 7.99 15.54
C GLU A 522 -26.22 8.10 14.86
N LEU A 523 -27.16 7.22 15.22
CA LEU A 523 -28.49 7.20 14.60
C LEU A 523 -29.36 8.39 15.01
N THR A 524 -29.22 8.89 16.24
CA THR A 524 -30.00 10.05 16.72
C THR A 524 -29.55 11.35 16.04
N GLU A 525 -28.24 11.54 15.87
CA GLU A 525 -27.69 12.75 15.26
C GLU A 525 -28.04 12.89 13.77
N ILE A 526 -28.14 11.77 13.05
CA ILE A 526 -28.42 11.78 11.60
C ILE A 526 -29.91 11.82 11.25
N GLN A 527 -30.82 11.68 12.22
CA GLN A 527 -32.26 11.49 11.98
C GLN A 527 -32.86 12.55 11.04
N ASN A 528 -32.45 13.81 11.20
CA ASN A 528 -32.96 14.94 10.41
C ASN A 528 -32.27 15.08 9.04
N ASP A 529 -31.08 14.48 8.88
CA ASP A 529 -30.33 14.49 7.62
C ASP A 529 -30.69 13.29 6.72
N MET A 530 -31.38 12.28 7.25
CA MET A 530 -31.86 11.14 6.47
C MET A 530 -32.93 11.56 5.46
N PRO A 531 -32.99 10.90 4.28
CA PRO A 531 -34.13 11.06 3.37
C PRO A 531 -35.47 10.79 4.06
N GLY A 532 -36.51 11.54 3.71
CA GLY A 532 -37.85 11.28 4.23
C GLY A 532 -38.40 9.93 3.77
N ALA A 533 -39.25 9.30 4.59
CA ALA A 533 -39.81 7.99 4.33
C ALA A 533 -40.47 7.86 2.93
N ASN A 534 -39.85 7.02 2.10
CA ASN A 534 -40.35 6.58 0.81
C ASN A 534 -40.52 5.06 0.79
N THR A 535 -41.62 4.59 0.21
CA THR A 535 -41.91 3.15 0.07
C THR A 535 -41.70 2.70 -1.37
N GLY A 536 -41.33 1.43 -1.56
CA GLY A 536 -41.14 0.85 -2.90
C GLY A 536 -39.75 1.04 -3.53
N ASN A 537 -38.84 1.80 -2.90
CA ASN A 537 -37.42 1.81 -3.24
C ASN A 537 -36.61 1.09 -2.16
N LEU A 538 -36.46 -0.22 -2.29
CA LEU A 538 -35.84 -1.07 -1.26
C LEU A 538 -34.40 -0.65 -0.94
N GLY A 539 -33.66 -0.15 -1.93
CA GLY A 539 -32.26 0.24 -1.79
C GLY A 539 -32.02 1.64 -1.21
N GLN A 540 -33.07 2.43 -0.94
CA GLN A 540 -32.90 3.77 -0.40
C GLN A 540 -33.25 3.82 1.08
N LEU A 541 -32.27 4.17 1.90
CA LEU A 541 -32.46 4.36 3.33
C LEU A 541 -33.21 5.67 3.61
N ASN A 542 -34.07 5.66 4.63
CA ASN A 542 -34.85 6.82 5.03
C ASN A 542 -34.87 6.97 6.56
N ASN A 543 -35.52 8.01 7.06
CA ASN A 543 -35.58 8.30 8.49
C ASN A 543 -36.33 7.25 9.35
N LEU A 544 -37.13 6.35 8.75
CA LEU A 544 -37.73 5.24 9.50
C LEU A 544 -36.79 4.03 9.60
N PHE A 545 -35.81 3.93 8.69
CA PHE A 545 -34.75 2.94 8.79
C PHE A 545 -33.90 3.15 10.05
N THR A 546 -33.53 4.39 10.36
CA THR A 546 -32.79 4.74 11.57
C THR A 546 -33.60 4.41 12.84
N SER A 547 -34.89 4.74 12.89
CA SER A 547 -35.78 4.34 14.00
C SER A 547 -35.90 2.82 14.13
N ALA A 548 -35.95 2.09 13.01
CA ALA A 548 -35.93 0.63 13.02
C ALA A 548 -34.62 0.08 13.61
N LEU A 549 -33.46 0.59 13.18
CA LEU A 549 -32.16 0.21 13.72
C LEU A 549 -32.04 0.54 15.22
N LEU A 550 -32.51 1.72 15.66
CA LEU A 550 -32.55 2.09 17.08
C LEU A 550 -33.35 1.08 17.89
N SER A 551 -34.52 0.65 17.39
CA SER A 551 -35.34 -0.34 18.08
C SER A 551 -34.63 -1.69 18.22
N LYS A 552 -33.91 -2.13 17.18
CA LYS A 552 -33.11 -3.36 17.16
C LYS A 552 -31.93 -3.27 18.14
N ALA A 553 -31.15 -2.19 18.08
CA ALA A 553 -30.01 -1.96 18.98
C ALA A 553 -30.45 -1.91 20.45
N ALA A 554 -31.53 -1.16 20.73
CA ALA A 554 -32.09 -1.02 22.06
C ALA A 554 -32.60 -2.36 22.62
N LEU A 555 -33.30 -3.15 21.80
CA LEU A 555 -33.75 -4.48 22.23
C LEU A 555 -32.57 -5.42 22.52
N ALA A 556 -31.55 -5.43 21.65
CA ALA A 556 -30.35 -6.24 21.82
C ALA A 556 -29.56 -5.87 23.10
N ASN A 557 -29.66 -4.61 23.53
CA ASN A 557 -29.09 -4.11 24.78
C ASN A 557 -30.07 -4.10 25.97
N LYS A 558 -31.30 -4.58 25.79
CA LYS A 558 -32.38 -4.59 26.80
C LYS A 558 -32.83 -3.20 27.29
N ASP A 559 -32.58 -2.15 26.52
CA ASP A 559 -33.25 -0.85 26.72
C ASP A 559 -34.68 -0.93 26.16
N TYR A 560 -35.57 -1.52 26.94
CA TYR A 560 -36.95 -1.74 26.53
C TYR A 560 -37.75 -0.44 26.38
N THR A 561 -37.37 0.63 27.07
CA THR A 561 -38.06 1.92 26.94
C THR A 561 -37.77 2.54 25.57
N LEU A 562 -36.51 2.60 25.17
CA LEU A 562 -36.14 3.11 23.85
C LEU A 562 -36.60 2.18 22.72
N ALA A 563 -36.49 0.86 22.91
CA ALA A 563 -36.97 -0.12 21.94
C ALA A 563 -38.46 0.08 21.63
N ALA A 564 -39.29 0.25 22.66
CA ALA A 564 -40.72 0.50 22.48
C ALA A 564 -41.00 1.83 21.77
N ALA A 565 -40.28 2.90 22.13
CA ALA A 565 -40.48 4.22 21.54
C ALA A 565 -40.09 4.26 20.06
N ALA A 566 -38.90 3.74 19.72
CA ALA A 566 -38.40 3.72 18.34
C ALA A 566 -39.21 2.78 17.44
N ALA A 567 -39.64 1.62 17.94
CA ALA A 567 -40.52 0.73 17.18
C ALA A 567 -41.90 1.37 16.95
N ALA A 568 -42.44 2.08 17.94
CA ALA A 568 -43.71 2.79 17.79
C ALA A 568 -43.63 3.92 16.76
N GLU A 569 -42.49 4.61 16.61
CA GLU A 569 -42.29 5.62 15.56
C GLU A 569 -42.48 5.02 14.17
N VAL A 570 -41.84 3.89 13.90
CA VAL A 570 -41.96 3.17 12.62
C VAL A 570 -43.39 2.71 12.38
N ILE A 571 -44.02 2.07 13.37
CA ILE A 571 -45.38 1.53 13.25
C ILE A 571 -46.41 2.65 13.04
N ASN A 572 -46.35 3.72 13.85
CA ASN A 572 -47.30 4.82 13.81
C ASN A 572 -47.11 5.76 12.61
N SER A 573 -45.99 5.64 11.87
CA SER A 573 -45.80 6.34 10.60
C SER A 573 -46.83 5.97 9.54
N ASN A 574 -47.44 4.77 9.66
CA ASN A 574 -48.34 4.17 8.68
C ASN A 574 -47.76 4.08 7.25
N LYS A 575 -46.43 4.10 7.10
CA LYS A 575 -45.76 3.98 5.79
C LYS A 575 -45.68 2.52 5.33
N TYR A 576 -45.43 1.61 6.26
CA TYR A 576 -45.33 0.17 5.99
C TYR A 576 -46.62 -0.54 6.41
N VAL A 577 -46.91 -1.67 5.78
CA VAL A 577 -48.12 -2.46 6.04
C VAL A 577 -47.75 -3.92 6.24
N LEU A 578 -48.33 -4.57 7.25
CA LEU A 578 -48.18 -6.02 7.46
C LEU A 578 -48.84 -6.77 6.29
N GLU A 579 -48.12 -7.71 5.71
CA GLU A 579 -48.60 -8.52 4.60
C GLU A 579 -48.63 -10.01 4.97
N SER A 580 -49.28 -10.82 4.13
CA SER A 580 -49.23 -12.27 4.28
C SER A 580 -47.81 -12.79 4.02
N SER A 581 -47.49 -13.95 4.59
CA SER A 581 -46.20 -14.62 4.41
C SER A 581 -45.82 -14.91 2.95
N ASN A 582 -46.77 -14.92 2.00
CA ASN A 582 -46.46 -15.08 0.58
C ASN A 582 -46.02 -13.76 -0.07
N THR A 583 -46.57 -12.63 0.36
CA THR A 583 -46.32 -11.31 -0.22
C THR A 583 -45.12 -10.62 0.41
N ALA A 584 -44.89 -10.85 1.72
CA ALA A 584 -43.84 -10.20 2.50
C ALA A 584 -42.41 -10.46 1.99
N PHE A 585 -42.19 -11.56 1.24
CA PHE A 585 -40.88 -11.93 0.67
C PHE A 585 -40.79 -11.66 -0.83
N THR A 586 -41.52 -10.64 -1.31
CA THR A 586 -41.42 -10.15 -2.68
C THR A 586 -40.75 -8.77 -2.70
N GLN A 587 -40.08 -8.43 -3.81
CA GLN A 587 -39.42 -7.13 -3.96
C GLN A 587 -40.41 -5.94 -3.96
N THR A 588 -41.69 -6.21 -4.16
CA THR A 588 -42.77 -5.21 -4.16
C THR A 588 -43.50 -5.15 -2.82
N SER A 589 -43.04 -5.88 -1.80
CA SER A 589 -43.67 -5.91 -0.50
C SER A 589 -43.72 -4.52 0.13
N LYS A 590 -44.87 -4.18 0.69
CA LYS A 590 -45.06 -2.95 1.48
C LYS A 590 -44.70 -3.14 2.94
N GLU A 591 -44.36 -4.37 3.34
CA GLU A 591 -43.88 -4.70 4.67
C GLU A 591 -42.38 -4.44 4.83
N THR A 592 -41.63 -4.47 3.71
CA THR A 592 -40.18 -4.33 3.74
C THR A 592 -39.78 -2.89 4.05
N ILE A 593 -39.04 -2.72 5.15
CA ILE A 593 -38.44 -1.45 5.56
C ILE A 593 -37.12 -1.27 4.85
N TRP A 594 -36.32 -2.33 4.77
CA TRP A 594 -35.05 -2.34 4.06
C TRP A 594 -34.72 -3.71 3.47
N GLY A 595 -34.18 -3.72 2.25
CA GLY A 595 -33.71 -4.89 1.52
C GLY A 595 -33.08 -4.48 0.20
N TYR A 596 -32.56 -5.43 -0.58
CA TYR A 596 -31.99 -5.14 -1.90
C TYR A 596 -32.48 -6.19 -2.91
N PRO A 597 -32.88 -5.81 -4.14
CA PRO A 597 -33.52 -6.71 -5.10
C PRO A 597 -32.60 -7.76 -5.75
N SER A 598 -31.46 -8.09 -5.12
CA SER A 598 -30.54 -9.14 -5.61
C SER A 598 -31.18 -10.52 -5.53
N GLN A 599 -31.07 -11.28 -6.62
CA GLN A 599 -31.57 -12.65 -6.66
C GLN A 599 -30.66 -13.58 -5.83
N PHE A 600 -31.28 -14.59 -5.22
CA PHE A 600 -30.57 -15.64 -4.50
C PHE A 600 -29.96 -16.66 -5.46
N THR A 601 -28.74 -17.11 -5.17
CA THR A 601 -28.17 -18.33 -5.80
C THR A 601 -29.00 -19.55 -5.40
N ASN A 602 -28.83 -20.68 -6.10
CA ASN A 602 -29.63 -21.88 -5.82
C ASN A 602 -29.47 -22.39 -4.37
N GLU A 603 -28.28 -22.23 -3.80
CA GLU A 603 -27.95 -22.61 -2.42
C GLU A 603 -28.74 -21.77 -1.43
N PHE A 604 -28.74 -20.44 -1.60
CA PHE A 604 -29.55 -19.55 -0.75
C PHE A 604 -31.04 -19.78 -0.97
N ARG A 605 -31.49 -20.01 -2.20
CA ARG A 605 -32.89 -20.37 -2.45
C ARG A 605 -33.30 -21.62 -1.67
N ALA A 606 -32.46 -22.66 -1.64
CA ALA A 606 -32.74 -23.87 -0.87
C ALA A 606 -32.88 -23.58 0.64
N TYR A 607 -32.01 -22.72 1.18
CA TYR A 607 -32.10 -22.27 2.58
C TYR A 607 -33.37 -21.47 2.86
N PHE A 608 -33.71 -20.51 1.99
CA PHE A 608 -34.85 -19.60 2.15
C PHE A 608 -36.15 -20.15 1.53
N PHE A 609 -36.43 -21.45 1.65
CA PHE A 609 -37.71 -22.06 1.22
C PHE A 609 -38.07 -21.82 -0.25
N GLY A 610 -37.07 -21.77 -1.13
CA GLY A 610 -37.21 -21.51 -2.57
C GLY A 610 -37.40 -20.04 -2.94
N ARG A 611 -37.46 -19.13 -1.96
CA ARG A 611 -37.62 -17.68 -2.16
C ARG A 611 -36.44 -17.09 -2.93
N THR A 612 -36.69 -16.03 -3.67
CA THR A 612 -35.67 -15.30 -4.44
C THR A 612 -35.22 -14.01 -3.77
N PHE A 613 -35.87 -13.64 -2.67
CA PHE A 613 -35.65 -12.40 -1.93
C PHE A 613 -35.94 -12.63 -0.44
N SER A 614 -35.14 -11.99 0.42
CA SER A 614 -35.42 -11.85 1.85
C SER A 614 -35.17 -10.41 2.26
N PRO A 615 -36.09 -9.75 2.98
CA PRO A 615 -35.84 -8.43 3.53
C PRO A 615 -34.77 -8.49 4.64
N VAL A 616 -34.05 -7.40 4.85
CA VAL A 616 -33.15 -7.24 6.02
C VAL A 616 -33.94 -6.78 7.24
N ILE A 617 -34.90 -5.88 7.02
CA ILE A 617 -35.82 -5.40 8.04
C ILE A 617 -37.21 -5.32 7.42
N ARG A 618 -38.19 -5.88 8.12
CA ARG A 618 -39.60 -5.74 7.77
C ARG A 618 -40.44 -5.42 8.99
N LEU A 619 -41.64 -4.92 8.74
CA LEU A 619 -42.52 -4.40 9.76
C LEU A 619 -42.87 -5.44 10.85
N SER A 620 -43.02 -6.73 10.53
CA SER A 620 -43.29 -7.73 11.57
C SER A 620 -42.20 -7.80 12.63
N GLU A 621 -40.92 -7.66 12.27
CA GLU A 621 -39.83 -7.62 13.25
C GLU A 621 -40.04 -6.45 14.23
N ILE A 622 -40.41 -5.28 13.70
CA ILE A 622 -40.66 -4.07 14.50
C ILE A 622 -41.86 -4.24 15.44
N TYR A 623 -42.93 -4.89 14.98
CA TYR A 623 -44.07 -5.24 15.85
C TYR A 623 -43.66 -6.22 16.95
N LEU A 624 -42.80 -7.20 16.66
CA LEU A 624 -42.27 -8.13 17.67
C LEU A 624 -41.37 -7.42 18.69
N ILE A 625 -40.52 -6.49 18.24
CA ILE A 625 -39.71 -5.65 19.12
C ILE A 625 -40.61 -4.80 20.02
N ALA A 626 -41.61 -4.14 19.46
CA ALA A 626 -42.58 -3.33 20.21
C ALA A 626 -43.34 -4.18 21.23
N ALA A 627 -43.83 -5.36 20.83
CA ALA A 627 -44.51 -6.29 21.71
C ALA A 627 -43.62 -6.69 22.89
N GLU A 628 -42.39 -7.16 22.60
CA GLU A 628 -41.46 -7.59 23.62
C GLU A 628 -41.14 -6.47 24.61
N ALA A 629 -40.75 -5.31 24.10
CA ALA A 629 -40.43 -4.16 24.92
C ALA A 629 -41.61 -3.73 25.82
N ASN A 630 -42.84 -3.81 25.31
CA ASN A 630 -44.04 -3.53 26.11
C ASN A 630 -44.34 -4.62 27.15
N ILE A 631 -44.05 -5.90 26.90
CA ILE A 631 -44.15 -6.95 27.93
C ILE A 631 -43.17 -6.65 29.06
N GLN A 632 -41.92 -6.34 28.74
CA GLN A 632 -40.86 -6.14 29.73
C GLN A 632 -41.03 -4.85 30.54
N THR A 633 -41.73 -3.86 30.00
CA THR A 633 -42.08 -2.61 30.71
C THR A 633 -43.45 -2.67 31.40
N GLY A 634 -44.11 -3.83 31.43
CA GLY A 634 -45.40 -4.04 32.11
C GLY A 634 -46.63 -3.51 31.34
N ASN A 635 -46.45 -3.05 30.11
CA ASN A 635 -47.50 -2.53 29.23
C ASN A 635 -48.21 -3.67 28.46
N VAL A 636 -48.76 -4.63 29.19
CA VAL A 636 -49.34 -5.88 28.63
C VAL A 636 -50.36 -5.65 27.51
N GLN A 637 -51.30 -4.72 27.69
CA GLN A 637 -52.33 -4.47 26.66
C GLN A 637 -51.74 -3.90 25.36
N LYS A 638 -50.69 -3.05 25.46
CA LYS A 638 -49.97 -2.58 24.27
C LYS A 638 -49.25 -3.73 23.58
N ALA A 639 -48.61 -4.61 24.34
CA ALA A 639 -47.94 -5.77 23.77
C ALA A 639 -48.89 -6.67 22.98
N ILE A 640 -50.09 -6.94 23.52
CA ILE A 640 -51.13 -7.70 22.84
C ILE A 640 -51.61 -6.97 21.57
N GLY A 641 -51.75 -5.65 21.64
CA GLY A 641 -52.05 -4.80 20.48
C GLY A 641 -51.00 -4.88 19.37
N TYR A 642 -49.74 -5.21 19.68
CA TYR A 642 -48.69 -5.44 18.68
C TYR A 642 -48.59 -6.91 18.23
N LEU A 643 -48.89 -7.89 19.08
CA LEU A 643 -48.86 -9.31 18.69
C LEU A 643 -50.05 -9.71 17.80
N ASN A 644 -51.26 -9.25 18.13
CA ASN A 644 -52.47 -9.65 17.44
C ASN A 644 -52.47 -9.32 15.93
N PRO A 645 -51.96 -8.16 15.47
CA PRO A 645 -51.83 -7.87 14.04
C PRO A 645 -50.98 -8.89 13.28
N ILE A 646 -49.86 -9.36 13.86
CA ILE A 646 -49.01 -10.39 13.23
C ILE A 646 -49.72 -11.74 13.22
N LEU A 647 -50.38 -12.10 14.33
CA LEU A 647 -51.17 -13.33 14.40
C LEU A 647 -52.26 -13.33 13.32
N GLN A 648 -52.98 -12.22 13.16
CA GLN A 648 -54.03 -12.07 12.16
C GLN A 648 -53.49 -12.12 10.73
N SER A 649 -52.38 -11.46 10.42
CA SER A 649 -51.78 -11.52 9.06
C SER A 649 -51.33 -12.93 8.69
N ASN A 650 -50.98 -13.75 9.69
CA ASN A 650 -50.61 -15.16 9.55
C ASN A 650 -51.79 -16.14 9.75
N SER A 651 -53.04 -15.64 9.86
CA SER A 651 -54.24 -16.47 10.07
C SER A 651 -54.22 -17.32 11.35
N LEU A 652 -53.57 -16.81 12.41
CA LEU A 652 -53.48 -17.43 13.73
C LEU A 652 -54.49 -16.83 14.72
N PRO A 653 -54.93 -17.58 15.74
CA PRO A 653 -55.83 -17.07 16.77
C PRO A 653 -55.25 -15.87 17.51
N SER A 654 -56.09 -14.84 17.75
CA SER A 654 -55.71 -13.67 18.55
C SER A 654 -55.64 -14.00 20.05
N LEU A 655 -54.76 -13.29 20.74
CA LEU A 655 -54.68 -13.25 22.20
C LEU A 655 -55.85 -12.45 22.78
N LEU A 656 -56.35 -12.87 23.96
CA LEU A 656 -57.61 -12.43 24.54
C LEU A 656 -57.48 -11.24 25.49
N GLY A 657 -56.27 -10.86 25.92
CA GLY A 657 -56.07 -9.74 26.84
C GLY A 657 -55.98 -10.12 28.32
N THR A 658 -56.06 -11.41 28.65
CA THR A 658 -56.10 -11.96 30.02
C THR A 658 -54.87 -12.79 30.37
N GLU A 659 -53.90 -12.87 29.48
CA GLU A 659 -52.69 -13.66 29.62
C GLU A 659 -51.77 -13.10 30.73
N SER A 660 -51.13 -14.00 31.49
CA SER A 660 -50.06 -13.61 32.40
C SER A 660 -48.81 -13.17 31.62
N THR A 661 -47.93 -12.37 32.24
CA THR A 661 -46.65 -11.98 31.63
C THR A 661 -45.83 -13.18 31.16
N GLY A 662 -45.85 -14.29 31.92
CA GLY A 662 -45.18 -15.53 31.53
C GLY A 662 -45.81 -16.17 30.29
N ALA A 663 -47.14 -16.23 30.22
CA ALA A 663 -47.86 -16.73 29.05
C ALA A 663 -47.61 -15.86 27.81
N LEU A 664 -47.54 -14.54 27.97
CA LEU A 664 -47.22 -13.61 26.88
C LEU A 664 -45.80 -13.73 26.37
N ASN A 665 -44.82 -13.92 27.25
CA ASN A 665 -43.44 -14.20 26.83
C ASN A 665 -43.36 -15.49 26.01
N ASN A 666 -44.09 -16.55 26.41
CA ASN A 666 -44.15 -17.79 25.63
C ASN A 666 -44.86 -17.59 24.29
N ALA A 667 -45.96 -16.84 24.27
CA ALA A 667 -46.67 -16.50 23.04
C ALA A 667 -45.76 -15.70 22.09
N LEU A 668 -45.10 -14.65 22.57
CA LEU A 668 -44.12 -13.85 21.81
C LEU A 668 -43.05 -14.75 21.19
N ARG A 669 -42.41 -15.63 21.98
CA ARG A 669 -41.35 -16.54 21.50
C ARG A 669 -41.84 -17.47 20.40
N ASN A 670 -43.06 -17.98 20.54
CA ASN A 670 -43.70 -18.81 19.52
C ASN A 670 -43.97 -18.00 18.24
N VAL A 671 -44.54 -16.81 18.35
CA VAL A 671 -44.81 -15.93 17.19
C VAL A 671 -43.52 -15.54 16.50
N TRP A 672 -42.45 -15.24 17.24
CA TRP A 672 -41.12 -14.98 16.69
C TRP A 672 -40.65 -16.16 15.84
N LYS A 673 -40.68 -17.38 16.40
CA LYS A 673 -40.24 -18.61 15.71
C LYS A 673 -41.06 -18.89 14.44
N THR A 674 -42.39 -18.72 14.50
CA THR A 674 -43.24 -19.06 13.35
C THR A 674 -43.29 -17.97 12.29
N SER A 675 -43.09 -16.71 12.69
CA SER A 675 -43.27 -15.57 11.80
C SER A 675 -41.97 -15.14 11.16
N MET A 676 -40.81 -15.30 11.82
CA MET A 676 -39.48 -14.88 11.34
C MET A 676 -38.51 -16.05 11.02
N PRO A 677 -38.95 -17.22 10.50
CA PRO A 677 -38.06 -18.36 10.36
C PRO A 677 -36.94 -18.07 9.35
N ARG A 678 -35.69 -18.35 9.75
CA ARG A 678 -34.48 -18.17 8.92
C ARG A 678 -34.22 -16.73 8.47
N GLU A 679 -34.82 -15.75 9.13
CA GLU A 679 -34.56 -14.32 8.86
C GLU A 679 -33.49 -13.73 9.79
N GLY A 680 -32.88 -14.56 10.65
CA GLY A 680 -31.86 -14.20 11.63
C GLY A 680 -32.42 -13.86 13.00
N LEU A 681 -31.52 -13.57 13.94
CA LEU A 681 -31.77 -13.28 15.37
C LEU A 681 -32.40 -14.41 16.20
N ARG A 682 -32.69 -15.60 15.65
CA ARG A 682 -33.23 -16.72 16.42
C ARG A 682 -32.24 -17.12 17.51
N PHE A 683 -30.98 -17.34 17.17
CA PHE A 683 -29.93 -17.65 18.14
C PHE A 683 -29.76 -16.50 19.14
N ALA A 684 -29.60 -15.27 18.63
CA ALA A 684 -29.43 -14.08 19.47
C ALA A 684 -30.58 -13.90 20.49
N ASN A 685 -31.81 -14.17 20.07
CA ASN A 685 -32.99 -14.10 20.93
C ASN A 685 -32.99 -15.22 21.97
N LEU A 686 -32.67 -16.47 21.60
CA LEU A 686 -32.54 -17.57 22.56
C LEU A 686 -31.54 -17.26 23.67
N VAL A 687 -30.39 -16.68 23.32
CA VAL A 687 -29.37 -16.22 24.28
C VAL A 687 -29.91 -15.09 25.15
N ARG A 688 -30.49 -14.04 24.54
CA ARG A 688 -31.00 -12.87 25.25
C ARG A 688 -32.15 -13.19 26.21
N TRP A 689 -32.99 -14.15 25.84
CA TRP A 689 -34.09 -14.70 26.63
C TRP A 689 -33.63 -15.69 27.73
N GLY A 690 -32.36 -16.11 27.70
CA GLY A 690 -31.80 -17.04 28.69
C GLY A 690 -32.26 -18.49 28.52
N ILE A 691 -32.68 -18.90 27.31
CA ILE A 691 -33.20 -20.24 27.02
C ILE A 691 -32.37 -21.02 25.99
N ALA A 692 -31.23 -20.47 25.56
CA ALA A 692 -30.35 -21.15 24.60
C ALA A 692 -29.90 -22.54 25.08
N SER A 693 -29.58 -22.72 26.36
CA SER A 693 -29.22 -24.05 26.89
C SER A 693 -30.35 -25.06 26.83
N GLU A 694 -31.60 -24.62 27.02
CA GLU A 694 -32.78 -25.49 26.94
C GLU A 694 -33.00 -25.95 25.48
N VAL A 695 -32.85 -25.04 24.52
CA VAL A 695 -33.19 -25.30 23.12
C VAL A 695 -32.04 -25.95 22.35
N LEU A 696 -30.80 -25.54 22.63
CA LEU A 696 -29.60 -25.88 21.83
C LEU A 696 -28.64 -26.81 22.57
N GLY A 697 -28.93 -27.20 23.82
CA GLY A 697 -28.07 -28.08 24.61
C GLY A 697 -27.77 -29.42 23.92
N ASN A 698 -28.75 -29.97 23.21
CA ASN A 698 -28.57 -31.22 22.44
C ASN A 698 -27.61 -31.07 21.24
N LYS A 699 -27.38 -29.84 20.76
CA LYS A 699 -26.39 -29.52 19.72
C LYS A 699 -24.99 -29.26 20.31
N GLY A 700 -24.81 -29.35 21.63
CA GLY A 700 -23.53 -29.08 22.30
C GLY A 700 -23.36 -27.64 22.81
N PHE A 701 -24.42 -26.84 22.82
CA PHE A 701 -24.37 -25.47 23.35
C PHE A 701 -23.94 -25.42 24.82
N ASN A 702 -23.05 -24.49 25.16
CA ASN A 702 -22.60 -24.23 26.53
C ASN A 702 -22.66 -22.72 26.80
N ALA A 703 -23.53 -22.30 27.72
CA ALA A 703 -23.74 -20.90 28.04
C ALA A 703 -22.48 -20.17 28.56
N SER A 704 -21.49 -20.88 29.15
CA SER A 704 -20.27 -20.25 29.63
C SER A 704 -19.30 -19.83 28.51
N LYS A 705 -19.55 -20.27 27.27
CA LYS A 705 -18.66 -20.09 26.12
C LYS A 705 -19.41 -19.61 24.87
N HIS A 706 -20.50 -20.29 24.52
CA HIS A 706 -21.18 -20.14 23.24
C HIS A 706 -22.25 -19.05 23.23
N ASN A 707 -22.40 -18.24 24.28
CA ASN A 707 -23.29 -17.07 24.24
C ASN A 707 -22.84 -16.02 23.22
N LEU A 708 -21.53 -16.00 22.89
CA LEU A 708 -20.91 -15.12 21.91
C LEU A 708 -20.00 -15.94 20.99
N LEU A 709 -19.81 -15.45 19.77
CA LEU A 709 -18.76 -15.94 18.87
C LEU A 709 -17.38 -15.49 19.38
N PRO A 710 -16.31 -16.28 19.19
CA PRO A 710 -14.96 -15.83 19.45
C PRO A 710 -14.57 -14.69 18.52
N ILE A 711 -13.79 -13.74 19.03
CA ILE A 711 -13.01 -12.84 18.17
C ILE A 711 -12.05 -13.70 17.34
N PRO A 712 -11.92 -13.49 16.01
CA PRO A 712 -11.05 -14.33 15.18
C PRO A 712 -9.59 -14.31 15.68
N GLN A 713 -8.94 -15.46 15.67
CA GLN A 713 -7.56 -15.58 16.17
C GLN A 713 -6.59 -14.64 15.43
N VAL A 714 -6.74 -14.54 14.11
CA VAL A 714 -5.94 -13.64 13.27
C VAL A 714 -6.05 -12.16 13.68
N THR A 715 -7.19 -11.76 14.24
CA THR A 715 -7.40 -10.40 14.75
C THR A 715 -6.66 -10.21 16.07
N ILE A 716 -6.73 -11.19 16.98
CA ILE A 716 -6.00 -11.16 18.26
C ILE A 716 -4.49 -11.14 18.03
N ASP A 717 -4.00 -11.96 17.08
CA ASP A 717 -2.58 -12.04 16.75
C ASP A 717 -2.06 -10.73 16.14
N ARG A 718 -2.91 -9.99 15.42
CA ARG A 718 -2.57 -8.72 14.77
C ARG A 718 -2.68 -7.51 15.71
N PHE A 719 -3.69 -7.47 16.57
CA PHE A 719 -4.00 -6.30 17.39
C PHE A 719 -3.91 -6.65 18.87
N SER A 720 -2.75 -6.34 19.47
CA SER A 720 -2.44 -6.67 20.87
C SER A 720 -3.40 -6.05 21.91
N GLY A 721 -4.13 -4.99 21.55
CA GLY A 721 -5.15 -4.36 22.39
C GLY A 721 -6.51 -5.06 22.39
N ILE A 722 -6.76 -5.99 21.46
CA ILE A 722 -8.00 -6.75 21.36
C ILE A 722 -7.88 -8.03 22.20
N THR A 723 -8.88 -8.26 23.03
CA THR A 723 -8.98 -9.42 23.93
C THR A 723 -10.09 -10.38 23.47
N GLN A 724 -9.93 -11.65 23.83
CA GLN A 724 -10.87 -12.71 23.47
C GLN A 724 -12.11 -12.72 24.40
N ASN A 725 -13.23 -13.19 23.86
CA ASN A 725 -14.45 -13.47 24.62
C ASN A 725 -14.24 -14.64 25.62
N PRO A 726 -14.94 -14.66 26.76
CA PRO A 726 -14.79 -15.71 27.75
C PRO A 726 -15.01 -17.13 27.18
N GLY A 727 -14.05 -18.02 27.44
CA GLY A 727 -14.15 -19.45 27.09
C GLY A 727 -13.47 -19.86 25.77
N TYR A 728 -12.79 -18.95 25.07
CA TYR A 728 -12.04 -19.23 23.84
C TYR A 728 -10.53 -19.02 23.98
#